data_AF-A0A2Z3HDM8-F1
#
_entry.id   AF-A0A2Z3HDM8-F1
#
_cell.length_a   1.000
_cell.length_b   1.000
_cell.length_c   1.000
_cell.angle_alpha   90.00
_cell.angle_beta   90.00
_cell.angle_gamma   90.00
#
_symmetry.space_group_name_H-M   'P 1'
#
loop_
_entity.id
_entity.type
_entity.pdbx_description
1 polymer ?
#
loop_
_entity_poly.entity_id
_entity_poly.type
_entity_poly.pdbx_seq_one_letter_code
_entity_poly.pdbx_strand_id
1 'polypeptide(L)'
;MLRIVNRTDRCGGCYIGDDGEVKRTTRPSRGAQAGFVDHARLVRHFGAIDTPHVMGLHAIGPDGTGKWVGVDIDAHPGQPCDPAANERFALSVYAQLVELRFRPVLAESNGSGGYHLLALFADPVAGSSLFAFGRWLVRDYAQFGFGKMPETFPKQTEINESTKYGNWLRLVGRHHKRNFWPRVYDGSNWLDGARAVDHVLSLTGDPTDLIPPDALEVPQAPQLRPAPAPRAARVTRTAVAAGGASGPDVFAAFNAAATERSVADMLERNGWVDAGRRGARWDFRRPGKGGDKSGNIMVVSGVPLFYGFTDAAGIPFNQGLNPSWLRCHLEFGGDFARLAERLRDEGYAPRRVRPAAPVVGGPDSPAPPEGGAAAGEGDEEPVHEEFMDPHRLGRLLVPRQGDLPTAIYHRGEWWEWRAGKYVTVADNDFDLRGWNILRAECEAAHLVAVAAWEHGGRQGARPAVPKLDTRKISNAVTAAASMVHLEADTTWPAMLSADPPRPNRIPRVRPAAEQREYIACANGLLDVAELLASGAPTLVPATPLYFTPAAIPVAFDASAKCPRFDSFLERVTDGDRERQLILQEIAGYLLRFDTRFQQFFVLTGEGSNGKSTFLAVLRALIGDHNYASVPLEEFGERFALGVTLGKLVNAVAEVGELDKVAEAKLKSFVGADLMSFDRKNKAPISARPTARLLLSTNTLPRFADRSEGVWRRYQLVPFTTVITDGEKVHGMSDPGWWIASGELPGVLNWALAGLHRLYQQGGFSSSKVGETAKAEHREICNPHRQFLEDHLQLADADKTVRTTEVYAAYVEWCRARKFLSLNDANFGVELRKVFKGVTKVRKRVGRDREQVYAGVSWGEGGRPDILLGEYDRKRRDSSGWSPDQDVPP
;
A
#
# COMPACT_ATOMS: atom_id res chain seq x y z
N MET A 1 16.09 -20.79 24.38
CA MET A 1 16.44 -21.70 23.26
C MET A 1 16.28 -23.16 23.62
N LEU A 2 16.92 -23.66 24.70
CA LEU A 2 16.88 -25.08 25.11
C LEU A 2 15.48 -25.67 25.39
N ARG A 3 14.47 -24.81 25.56
CA ARG A 3 13.08 -25.19 25.87
C ARG A 3 12.23 -25.56 24.65
N ILE A 4 12.62 -25.15 23.44
CA ILE A 4 11.82 -25.33 22.21
C ILE A 4 12.61 -25.98 21.07
N VAL A 5 13.93 -26.09 21.22
CA VAL A 5 14.82 -26.65 20.20
C VAL A 5 15.08 -28.11 20.53
N ASN A 6 14.62 -29.00 19.66
CA ASN A 6 14.84 -30.44 19.81
C ASN A 6 16.16 -30.92 19.16
N ARG A 7 16.68 -30.15 18.21
CA ARG A 7 17.97 -30.40 17.56
C ARG A 7 18.73 -29.09 17.42
N THR A 8 19.97 -29.06 17.87
CA THR A 8 20.80 -27.85 17.86
C THR A 8 21.61 -27.72 16.57
N ASP A 9 21.79 -28.81 15.84
CA ASP A 9 22.66 -28.88 14.67
C ASP A 9 22.10 -28.21 13.40
N ARG A 10 20.76 -28.14 13.25
CA ARG A 10 20.09 -27.55 12.06
C ARG A 10 18.72 -26.96 12.36
N CYS A 11 18.36 -25.91 11.63
CA CYS A 11 17.02 -25.32 11.56
C CYS A 11 16.52 -25.22 10.11
N GLY A 12 15.20 -25.20 9.91
CA GLY A 12 14.58 -24.90 8.62
C GLY A 12 14.67 -23.40 8.31
N GLY A 13 14.67 -23.03 7.04
CA GLY A 13 14.72 -21.62 6.65
C GLY A 13 14.53 -21.39 5.16
N CYS A 14 14.42 -20.12 4.79
CA CYS A 14 14.50 -19.67 3.41
C CYS A 14 15.90 -19.11 3.15
N TYR A 15 16.48 -19.43 2.00
CA TYR A 15 17.82 -18.99 1.63
C TYR A 15 17.81 -18.50 0.19
N ILE A 16 18.78 -17.66 -0.16
CA ILE A 16 18.99 -17.23 -1.54
C ILE A 16 19.84 -18.32 -2.19
N GLY A 17 19.31 -18.96 -3.23
CA GLY A 17 20.07 -19.92 -4.04
C GLY A 17 21.14 -19.22 -4.89
N ASP A 18 22.03 -20.00 -5.50
CA ASP A 18 23.10 -19.47 -6.37
C ASP A 18 22.56 -18.71 -7.60
N ASP A 19 21.27 -18.87 -7.89
CA ASP A 19 20.49 -18.18 -8.92
C ASP A 19 19.85 -16.87 -8.45
N GLY A 20 20.08 -16.45 -7.20
CA GLY A 20 19.47 -15.26 -6.62
C GLY A 20 18.01 -15.44 -6.19
N GLU A 21 17.41 -16.61 -6.43
CA GLU A 21 16.04 -16.89 -6.03
C GLU A 21 15.95 -17.33 -4.56
N VAL A 22 14.90 -16.89 -3.88
CA VAL A 22 14.61 -17.34 -2.53
C VAL A 22 14.01 -18.74 -2.56
N LYS A 23 14.75 -19.73 -2.07
CA LYS A 23 14.33 -21.12 -1.96
C LYS A 23 13.89 -21.42 -0.52
N ARG A 24 12.72 -22.05 -0.37
CA ARG A 24 12.25 -22.65 0.89
C ARG A 24 12.59 -24.14 0.84
N THR A 25 13.39 -24.63 1.78
CA THR A 25 13.70 -26.07 1.80
C THR A 25 13.66 -26.65 3.20
N THR A 26 13.20 -27.90 3.28
CA THR A 26 13.44 -28.80 4.43
C THR A 26 14.78 -29.54 4.27
N ARG A 27 15.44 -29.41 3.11
CA ARG A 27 16.70 -30.07 2.71
C ARG A 27 17.68 -29.03 2.16
N PRO A 28 18.48 -28.36 3.02
CA PRO A 28 19.47 -27.40 2.55
C PRO A 28 20.43 -28.10 1.58
N SER A 29 20.44 -27.70 0.31
CA SER A 29 21.44 -28.18 -0.65
C SER A 29 22.84 -27.75 -0.20
N ARG A 30 23.90 -28.44 -0.67
CA ARG A 30 25.29 -27.95 -0.55
C ARG A 30 25.30 -26.50 -1.05
N GLY A 31 25.45 -25.53 -0.14
CA GLY A 31 25.38 -24.09 -0.46
C GLY A 31 24.56 -23.24 0.51
N ALA A 32 23.54 -23.78 1.19
CA ALA A 32 22.82 -23.03 2.23
C ALA A 32 23.49 -23.21 3.60
N GLN A 33 23.95 -22.13 4.25
CA GLN A 33 24.76 -22.18 5.47
C GLN A 33 24.13 -23.06 6.57
N ALA A 34 24.72 -24.24 6.79
CA ALA A 34 24.51 -25.00 8.01
C ALA A 34 24.89 -24.12 9.21
N GLY A 35 24.06 -24.10 10.25
CA GLY A 35 24.44 -23.45 11.50
C GLY A 35 23.40 -23.67 12.58
N PHE A 36 23.86 -23.51 13.82
CA PHE A 36 23.08 -23.64 15.03
C PHE A 36 21.94 -22.61 15.09
N VAL A 37 20.90 -22.91 15.87
CA VAL A 37 19.99 -21.86 16.33
C VAL A 37 20.77 -21.02 17.34
N ASP A 38 21.15 -19.80 16.95
CA ASP A 38 21.87 -18.85 17.79
C ASP A 38 21.06 -17.57 18.01
N HIS A 39 21.54 -16.70 18.92
CA HIS A 39 20.85 -15.47 19.29
C HIS A 39 20.69 -14.52 18.10
N ALA A 40 21.73 -14.39 17.27
CA ALA A 40 21.71 -13.48 16.12
C ALA A 40 20.66 -13.91 15.07
N ARG A 41 20.51 -15.22 14.85
CA ARG A 41 19.52 -15.80 13.94
C ARG A 41 18.10 -15.66 14.49
N LEU A 42 17.89 -15.84 15.80
CA LEU A 42 16.59 -15.57 16.41
C LEU A 42 16.20 -14.10 16.32
N VAL A 43 17.11 -13.16 16.63
CA VAL A 43 16.84 -11.71 16.49
C VAL A 43 16.46 -11.37 15.05
N ARG A 44 17.18 -11.94 14.08
CA ARG A 44 16.90 -11.76 12.65
C ARG A 44 15.53 -12.31 12.25
N HIS A 45 15.15 -13.49 12.75
CA HIS A 45 13.82 -14.08 12.53
C HIS A 45 12.71 -13.27 13.18
N PHE A 46 12.88 -12.85 14.44
CA PHE A 46 11.90 -12.05 15.15
C PHE A 46 11.65 -10.73 14.42
N GLY A 47 12.69 -10.07 13.90
CA GLY A 47 12.62 -8.87 13.09
C GLY A 47 12.57 -9.11 11.58
N ALA A 48 12.08 -10.26 11.10
CA ALA A 48 12.18 -10.62 9.68
C ALA A 48 11.57 -9.54 8.76
N ILE A 49 12.42 -8.91 7.95
CA ILE A 49 12.06 -7.91 6.93
C ILE A 49 11.87 -8.50 5.53
N ASP A 50 12.38 -9.72 5.31
CA ASP A 50 12.18 -10.49 4.08
C ASP A 50 12.32 -12.00 4.37
N THR A 51 11.93 -12.81 3.41
CA THR A 51 11.87 -14.27 3.45
C THR A 51 13.17 -14.92 3.94
N PRO A 52 14.39 -14.52 3.51
CA PRO A 52 15.64 -15.14 3.97
C PRO A 52 15.93 -14.98 5.47
N HIS A 53 15.22 -14.08 6.16
CA HIS A 53 15.36 -13.88 7.60
C HIS A 53 14.52 -14.87 8.42
N VAL A 54 13.62 -15.62 7.77
CA VAL A 54 12.70 -16.55 8.42
C VAL A 54 13.39 -17.86 8.78
N MET A 55 13.15 -18.29 10.01
CA MET A 55 13.53 -19.59 10.54
C MET A 55 12.32 -20.45 10.93
N GLY A 56 12.51 -21.77 10.82
CA GLY A 56 11.60 -22.78 11.34
C GLY A 56 12.31 -23.80 12.21
N LEU A 57 11.59 -24.30 13.22
CA LEU A 57 12.07 -25.37 14.08
C LEU A 57 11.62 -26.72 13.55
N HIS A 58 12.50 -27.71 13.54
CA HIS A 58 12.14 -29.08 13.21
C HIS A 58 11.40 -29.72 14.39
N ALA A 59 10.32 -30.46 14.08
CA ALA A 59 9.46 -31.08 15.08
C ALA A 59 10.08 -32.35 15.71
N ILE A 60 10.89 -33.08 14.94
CA ILE A 60 11.62 -34.27 15.40
C ILE A 60 13.11 -34.20 15.09
N GLY A 61 13.93 -34.81 15.95
CA GLY A 61 15.37 -34.93 15.83
C GLY A 61 15.81 -36.24 15.15
N PRO A 62 17.11 -36.37 14.81
CA PRO A 62 17.66 -37.62 14.25
C PRO A 62 17.54 -38.85 15.15
N ASP A 63 17.38 -38.63 16.45
CA ASP A 63 17.12 -39.64 17.47
C ASP A 63 15.65 -40.11 17.51
N GLY A 64 14.80 -39.56 16.64
CA GLY A 64 13.39 -39.93 16.55
C GLY A 64 12.50 -39.34 17.66
N THR A 65 13.01 -38.39 18.44
CA THR A 65 12.23 -37.70 19.50
C THR A 65 11.89 -36.26 19.09
N GLY A 66 11.02 -35.57 19.85
CA GLY A 66 10.59 -34.19 19.66
C GLY A 66 10.24 -33.51 21.00
N LYS A 67 10.29 -32.17 21.06
CA LYS A 67 9.93 -31.39 22.27
C LYS A 67 8.65 -30.57 22.15
N TRP A 68 7.96 -30.69 21.02
CA TRP A 68 6.70 -29.97 20.80
C TRP A 68 5.87 -30.67 19.73
N VAL A 69 4.55 -30.48 19.82
CA VAL A 69 3.62 -30.74 18.73
C VAL A 69 3.05 -29.40 18.27
N GLY A 70 2.91 -29.23 16.95
CA GLY A 70 2.41 -27.99 16.36
C GLY A 70 1.26 -28.21 15.40
N VAL A 71 0.35 -27.25 15.34
CA VAL A 71 -0.77 -27.22 14.38
C VAL A 71 -0.69 -25.92 13.58
N ASP A 72 -0.67 -26.05 12.26
CA ASP A 72 -0.75 -24.93 11.32
C ASP A 72 -2.18 -24.85 10.79
N ILE A 73 -2.88 -23.80 11.22
CA ILE A 73 -4.30 -23.58 10.96
C ILE A 73 -4.42 -22.49 9.91
N ASP A 74 -4.48 -22.91 8.65
CA ASP A 74 -4.59 -22.05 7.47
C ASP A 74 -5.58 -22.65 6.46
N ALA A 75 -6.23 -21.79 5.68
CA ALA A 75 -7.07 -22.23 4.57
C ALA A 75 -6.18 -22.77 3.44
N HIS A 76 -6.40 -24.03 3.05
CA HIS A 76 -5.63 -24.71 2.00
C HIS A 76 -5.94 -24.12 0.60
N PRO A 77 -5.02 -24.27 -0.38
CA PRO A 77 -5.19 -23.70 -1.72
C PRO A 77 -6.50 -24.16 -2.38
N GLY A 78 -7.36 -23.20 -2.75
CA GLY A 78 -8.60 -23.45 -3.50
C GLY A 78 -9.92 -23.15 -2.75
N GLN A 79 -9.88 -22.63 -1.52
CA GLN A 79 -11.06 -22.13 -0.82
C GLN A 79 -10.79 -20.71 -0.25
N PRO A 80 -11.80 -19.81 -0.21
CA PRO A 80 -11.64 -18.53 0.46
C PRO A 80 -11.31 -18.78 1.94
N CYS A 81 -10.32 -18.06 2.46
CA CYS A 81 -10.01 -18.08 3.88
C CYS A 81 -11.27 -17.71 4.67
N ASP A 82 -11.65 -18.51 5.67
CA ASP A 82 -12.65 -18.15 6.67
C ASP A 82 -11.90 -17.89 7.99
N PRO A 83 -11.40 -16.65 8.22
CA PRO A 83 -10.67 -16.29 9.44
C PRO A 83 -11.45 -16.60 10.71
N ALA A 84 -12.78 -16.53 10.67
CA ALA A 84 -13.62 -16.78 11.83
C ALA A 84 -13.72 -18.29 12.13
N ALA A 85 -13.79 -19.15 11.11
CA ALA A 85 -13.69 -20.59 11.32
C ALA A 85 -12.31 -21.01 11.83
N ASN A 86 -11.25 -20.41 11.28
CA ASN A 86 -9.88 -20.65 11.74
C ASN A 86 -9.67 -20.24 13.20
N GLU A 87 -10.18 -19.07 13.60
CA GLU A 87 -10.07 -18.59 14.98
C GLU A 87 -10.86 -19.47 15.95
N ARG A 88 -12.11 -19.82 15.62
CA ARG A 88 -12.93 -20.72 16.45
C ARG A 88 -12.25 -22.08 16.65
N PHE A 89 -11.68 -22.64 15.59
CA PHE A 89 -10.96 -23.91 15.68
C PHE A 89 -9.66 -23.77 16.50
N ALA A 90 -8.88 -22.71 16.29
CA ALA A 90 -7.66 -22.46 17.04
C ALA A 90 -7.94 -22.31 18.55
N LEU A 91 -8.97 -21.56 18.92
CA LEU A 91 -9.41 -21.41 20.32
C LEU A 91 -9.94 -22.73 20.91
N SER A 92 -10.63 -23.56 20.10
CA SER A 92 -11.08 -24.88 20.53
C SER A 92 -9.92 -25.82 20.86
N VAL A 93 -8.90 -25.87 19.99
CA VAL A 93 -7.71 -26.72 20.22
C VAL A 93 -6.90 -26.19 21.41
N TYR A 94 -6.82 -24.87 21.58
CA TYR A 94 -6.20 -24.24 22.76
C TYR A 94 -6.93 -24.64 24.05
N ALA A 95 -8.26 -24.53 24.08
CA ALA A 95 -9.08 -24.91 25.23
C ALA A 95 -8.91 -26.40 25.59
N GLN A 96 -8.88 -27.29 24.58
CA GLN A 96 -8.63 -28.72 24.78
C GLN A 96 -7.26 -28.98 25.44
N LEU A 97 -6.21 -28.27 25.02
CA LEU A 97 -4.90 -28.40 25.64
C LEU A 97 -4.87 -27.87 27.08
N VAL A 98 -5.54 -26.75 27.35
CA VAL A 98 -5.67 -26.20 28.70
C VAL A 98 -6.44 -27.16 29.63
N GLU A 99 -7.48 -27.84 29.12
CA GLU A 99 -8.21 -28.87 29.87
C GLU A 99 -7.33 -30.06 30.24
N LEU A 100 -6.41 -30.44 29.34
CA LEU A 100 -5.35 -31.43 29.59
C LEU A 100 -4.22 -30.92 30.49
N ARG A 101 -4.32 -29.67 30.98
CA ARG A 101 -3.33 -28.97 31.82
C ARG A 101 -2.02 -28.61 31.11
N PHE A 102 -2.02 -28.55 29.78
CA PHE A 102 -0.92 -27.95 29.02
C PHE A 102 -0.96 -26.41 29.10
N ARG A 103 0.20 -25.81 28.85
CA ARG A 103 0.40 -24.37 28.66
C ARG A 103 0.80 -24.08 27.21
N PRO A 104 -0.17 -24.11 26.27
CA PRO A 104 0.11 -23.98 24.84
C PRO A 104 0.45 -22.55 24.43
N VAL A 105 1.22 -22.41 23.34
CA VAL A 105 1.41 -21.15 22.63
C VAL A 105 0.41 -21.10 21.47
N LEU A 106 -0.50 -20.14 21.47
CA LEU A 106 -1.34 -19.84 20.31
C LEU A 106 -1.00 -18.45 19.78
N ALA A 107 -0.59 -18.36 18.52
CA ALA A 107 -0.18 -17.11 17.90
C ALA A 107 -0.72 -16.96 16.49
N GLU A 108 -1.01 -15.73 16.07
CA GLU A 108 -1.37 -15.43 14.68
C GLU A 108 -0.18 -15.69 13.74
N SER A 109 -0.38 -16.45 12.67
CA SER A 109 0.71 -16.84 11.76
C SER A 109 0.95 -15.80 10.66
N ASN A 110 -0.09 -15.23 10.06
CA ASN A 110 0.08 -14.45 8.82
C ASN A 110 -0.63 -13.09 8.80
N GLY A 111 -1.43 -12.77 9.82
CA GLY A 111 -2.24 -11.55 9.87
C GLY A 111 -3.38 -11.53 8.84
N SER A 112 -3.77 -12.70 8.32
CA SER A 112 -4.91 -12.91 7.41
C SER A 112 -5.76 -14.10 7.85
N GLY A 113 -5.91 -14.32 9.15
CA GLY A 113 -6.73 -15.41 9.71
C GLY A 113 -6.03 -16.76 9.84
N GLY A 114 -4.71 -16.81 9.75
CA GLY A 114 -3.91 -18.00 10.03
C GLY A 114 -3.39 -18.05 11.46
N TYR A 115 -3.24 -19.25 12.02
CA TYR A 115 -2.78 -19.45 13.41
C TYR A 115 -1.77 -20.60 13.50
N HIS A 116 -0.76 -20.42 14.35
CA HIS A 116 0.08 -21.51 14.82
C HIS A 116 -0.25 -21.80 16.29
N LEU A 117 -0.48 -23.07 16.58
CA LEU A 117 -0.60 -23.56 17.94
C LEU A 117 0.56 -24.53 18.25
N LEU A 118 1.18 -24.41 19.42
CA LEU A 118 2.27 -25.27 19.89
C LEU A 118 1.99 -25.77 21.31
N ALA A 119 2.06 -27.08 21.54
CA ALA A 119 2.19 -27.64 22.90
C ALA A 119 3.65 -28.06 23.11
N LEU A 120 4.24 -27.62 24.23
CA LEU A 120 5.66 -27.79 24.52
C LEU A 120 5.86 -28.88 25.58
N PHE A 121 6.91 -29.68 25.46
CA PHE A 121 7.24 -30.74 26.41
C PHE A 121 8.55 -30.44 27.15
N ALA A 122 8.59 -30.77 28.45
CA ALA A 122 9.79 -30.60 29.26
C ALA A 122 10.92 -31.52 28.78
N ASP A 123 10.57 -32.78 28.53
CA ASP A 123 11.46 -33.85 28.08
C ASP A 123 11.18 -34.27 26.63
N PRO A 124 12.16 -34.81 25.90
CA PRO A 124 11.93 -35.34 24.56
C PRO A 124 10.89 -36.49 24.56
N VAL A 125 9.95 -36.41 23.63
CA VAL A 125 8.86 -37.37 23.43
C VAL A 125 9.09 -38.14 22.13
N ALA A 126 8.75 -39.43 22.10
CA ALA A 126 8.86 -40.23 20.87
C ALA A 126 8.07 -39.59 19.72
N GLY A 127 8.65 -39.54 18.52
CA GLY A 127 8.04 -38.93 17.34
C GLY A 127 6.73 -39.60 16.93
N SER A 128 6.58 -40.90 17.19
CA SER A 128 5.31 -41.64 17.01
C SER A 128 4.20 -41.11 17.91
N SER A 129 4.48 -40.86 19.19
CA SER A 129 3.55 -40.29 20.16
C SER A 129 3.16 -38.86 19.79
N LEU A 130 4.12 -38.03 19.37
CA LEU A 130 3.84 -36.65 18.93
C LEU A 130 3.01 -36.61 17.64
N PHE A 131 3.29 -37.51 16.70
CA PHE A 131 2.51 -37.64 15.47
C PHE A 131 1.06 -38.05 15.74
N ALA A 132 0.84 -39.05 16.60
CA ALA A 132 -0.49 -39.51 17.00
C ALA A 132 -1.24 -38.38 17.73
N PHE A 133 -0.59 -37.74 18.71
CA PHE A 133 -1.18 -36.66 19.50
C PHE A 133 -1.56 -35.45 18.63
N GLY A 134 -0.72 -35.05 17.67
CA GLY A 134 -1.04 -33.96 16.75
C GLY A 134 -2.30 -34.22 15.93
N ARG A 135 -2.46 -35.45 15.42
CA ARG A 135 -3.67 -35.86 14.68
C ARG A 135 -4.90 -35.92 15.58
N TRP A 136 -4.72 -36.38 16.82
CA TRP A 136 -5.78 -36.41 17.82
C TRP A 136 -6.27 -34.99 18.15
N LEU A 137 -5.37 -34.01 18.31
CA LEU A 137 -5.73 -32.60 18.58
C LEU A 137 -6.62 -31.98 17.49
N VAL A 138 -6.44 -32.40 16.23
CA VAL A 138 -7.19 -31.83 15.11
C VAL A 138 -8.36 -32.70 14.66
N ARG A 139 -8.70 -33.78 15.37
CA ARG A 139 -9.69 -34.79 14.93
C ARG A 139 -11.08 -34.23 14.60
N ASP A 140 -11.47 -33.14 15.26
CA ASP A 140 -12.79 -32.52 15.11
C ASP A 140 -12.85 -31.44 14.02
N TYR A 141 -11.79 -31.27 13.21
CA TYR A 141 -11.68 -30.22 12.19
C TYR A 141 -12.90 -30.07 11.28
N ALA A 142 -13.51 -31.20 10.89
CA ALA A 142 -14.67 -31.21 10.00
C ALA A 142 -15.89 -30.49 10.60
N GLN A 143 -16.05 -30.50 11.93
CA GLN A 143 -17.15 -29.81 12.62
C GLN A 143 -17.04 -28.29 12.53
N PHE A 144 -15.82 -27.79 12.29
CA PHE A 144 -15.52 -26.37 12.13
C PHE A 144 -15.51 -25.93 10.65
N GLY A 145 -15.97 -26.80 9.73
CA GLY A 145 -16.10 -26.49 8.31
C GLY A 145 -14.85 -26.73 7.47
N PHE A 146 -13.81 -27.35 8.04
CA PHE A 146 -12.58 -27.64 7.30
C PHE A 146 -12.77 -28.84 6.36
N GLY A 147 -12.57 -28.64 5.05
CA GLY A 147 -12.63 -29.71 4.04
C GLY A 147 -11.41 -30.65 4.05
N LYS A 148 -10.32 -30.26 4.70
CA LYS A 148 -9.10 -31.07 4.90
C LYS A 148 -8.57 -30.83 6.31
N MET A 149 -7.96 -31.86 6.88
CA MET A 149 -7.33 -31.79 8.20
C MET A 149 -6.23 -30.73 8.19
N PRO A 150 -6.20 -29.80 9.18
CA PRO A 150 -5.09 -28.86 9.38
C PRO A 150 -3.74 -29.57 9.48
N GLU A 151 -2.67 -28.91 9.04
CA GLU A 151 -1.36 -29.55 9.04
C GLU A 151 -0.80 -29.68 10.47
N THR A 152 -0.35 -30.87 10.84
CA THR A 152 0.24 -31.14 12.15
C THR A 152 1.74 -31.42 12.02
N PHE A 153 2.49 -31.06 13.07
CA PHE A 153 3.94 -31.20 13.15
C PHE A 153 4.26 -31.98 14.43
N PRO A 154 4.95 -33.14 14.36
CA PRO A 154 5.56 -33.72 13.17
C PRO A 154 4.54 -34.30 12.15
N LYS A 155 4.94 -34.36 10.88
CA LYS A 155 4.15 -34.93 9.76
C LYS A 155 4.45 -36.42 9.55
N GLN A 156 5.29 -36.99 10.40
CA GLN A 156 5.92 -38.29 10.28
C GLN A 156 6.35 -38.78 11.67
N THR A 157 6.43 -40.08 11.86
CA THR A 157 6.78 -40.69 13.16
C THR A 157 8.28 -40.74 13.42
N GLU A 158 9.09 -40.76 12.35
CA GLU A 158 10.54 -40.89 12.39
C GLU A 158 11.21 -40.12 11.24
N ILE A 159 12.53 -39.93 11.32
CA ILE A 159 13.34 -39.42 10.21
C ILE A 159 13.88 -40.59 9.41
N ASN A 160 13.62 -40.60 8.11
CA ASN A 160 14.11 -41.61 7.18
C ASN A 160 14.88 -40.97 6.00
N GLU A 161 15.35 -41.77 5.05
CA GLU A 161 16.13 -41.29 3.90
C GLU A 161 15.41 -40.19 3.10
N SER A 162 14.09 -40.29 2.97
CA SER A 162 13.28 -39.31 2.25
C SER A 162 13.06 -38.03 3.06
N THR A 163 13.12 -38.07 4.38
CA THR A 163 12.79 -36.92 5.23
C THR A 163 13.94 -36.38 6.06
N LYS A 164 15.16 -36.95 5.94
CA LYS A 164 16.52 -36.67 6.50
C LYS A 164 16.74 -35.59 7.58
N TYR A 165 15.95 -34.53 7.58
CA TYR A 165 16.03 -33.39 8.49
C TYR A 165 14.77 -33.18 9.36
N GLY A 166 13.67 -33.89 9.10
CA GLY A 166 12.36 -33.69 9.75
C GLY A 166 11.59 -32.52 9.14
N ASN A 167 10.26 -32.50 9.27
CA ASN A 167 9.44 -31.35 8.88
C ASN A 167 9.52 -30.23 9.93
N TRP A 168 9.33 -28.97 9.52
CA TRP A 168 9.50 -27.80 10.38
C TRP A 168 8.29 -26.85 10.34
N LEU A 169 8.03 -26.17 11.46
CA LEU A 169 7.06 -25.09 11.58
C LEU A 169 7.77 -23.76 11.85
N ARG A 170 7.29 -22.66 11.27
CA ARG A 170 7.92 -21.34 11.43
C ARG A 170 7.76 -20.86 12.87
N LEU A 171 8.84 -20.35 13.46
CA LEU A 171 8.79 -19.79 14.80
C LEU A 171 7.94 -18.50 14.83
N VAL A 172 7.35 -18.17 15.98
CA VAL A 172 6.67 -16.90 16.20
C VAL A 172 7.67 -15.75 16.01
N GLY A 173 7.27 -14.72 15.26
CA GLY A 173 8.12 -13.59 14.85
C GLY A 173 7.42 -12.76 13.77
N ARG A 174 7.95 -11.57 13.47
CA ARG A 174 7.37 -10.68 12.46
C ARG A 174 7.18 -11.41 11.12
N HIS A 175 6.04 -11.16 10.48
CA HIS A 175 5.78 -11.77 9.18
C HIS A 175 6.70 -11.19 8.10
N HIS A 176 7.53 -12.02 7.49
CA HIS A 176 8.53 -11.61 6.50
C HIS A 176 8.03 -10.81 5.27
N LYS A 177 6.77 -10.98 4.82
CA LYS A 177 6.19 -10.24 3.68
C LYS A 177 5.19 -9.14 4.06
N ARG A 178 4.83 -9.04 5.34
CA ARG A 178 3.75 -8.17 5.82
C ARG A 178 4.24 -7.47 7.08
N ASN A 179 4.07 -6.16 7.19
CA ASN A 179 4.36 -5.48 8.46
C ASN A 179 3.28 -5.87 9.49
N PHE A 180 3.45 -7.04 10.08
CA PHE A 180 2.53 -7.71 10.99
C PHE A 180 3.36 -8.43 12.05
N TRP A 181 3.09 -8.09 13.30
CA TRP A 181 3.63 -8.77 14.47
C TRP A 181 2.54 -9.68 15.02
N PRO A 182 2.79 -10.99 15.15
CA PRO A 182 1.82 -11.91 15.74
C PRO A 182 1.34 -11.46 17.10
N ARG A 183 0.02 -11.44 17.30
CA ARG A 183 -0.55 -11.48 18.65
C ARG A 183 -0.48 -12.90 19.19
N VAL A 184 -0.36 -13.02 20.50
CA VAL A 184 -0.30 -14.30 21.22
C VAL A 184 -1.46 -14.36 22.21
N TYR A 185 -2.20 -15.45 22.21
CA TYR A 185 -3.34 -15.63 23.11
C TYR A 185 -2.88 -16.13 24.48
N ASP A 186 -3.25 -15.43 25.55
CA ASP A 186 -2.85 -15.76 26.94
C ASP A 186 -3.84 -16.65 27.69
N GLY A 187 -4.91 -17.07 27.01
CA GLY A 187 -6.02 -17.83 27.58
C GLY A 187 -7.29 -17.00 27.76
N SER A 188 -7.19 -15.67 27.80
CA SER A 188 -8.34 -14.76 27.87
C SER A 188 -8.30 -13.64 26.82
N ASN A 189 -7.11 -13.17 26.46
CA ASN A 189 -6.91 -12.03 25.58
C ASN A 189 -5.81 -12.30 24.56
N TRP A 190 -5.93 -11.63 23.41
CA TRP A 190 -4.84 -11.52 22.45
C TRP A 190 -3.86 -10.43 22.91
N LEU A 191 -2.63 -10.83 23.27
CA LEU A 191 -1.53 -9.96 23.66
C LEU A 191 -0.69 -9.55 22.46
N ASP A 192 -0.11 -8.35 22.50
CA ASP A 192 0.82 -7.84 21.51
C ASP A 192 2.11 -7.28 22.15
N GLY A 193 3.07 -6.88 21.31
CA GLY A 193 4.28 -6.17 21.72
C GLY A 193 5.09 -6.90 22.80
N ALA A 194 5.55 -6.15 23.80
CA ALA A 194 6.35 -6.69 24.91
C ALA A 194 5.58 -7.74 25.73
N ARG A 195 4.27 -7.55 25.93
CA ARG A 195 3.43 -8.48 26.72
C ARG A 195 3.32 -9.86 26.06
N ALA A 196 3.21 -9.89 24.73
CA ALA A 196 3.23 -11.15 23.98
C ALA A 196 4.58 -11.86 24.10
N VAL A 197 5.69 -11.11 24.04
CA VAL A 197 7.04 -11.64 24.21
C VAL A 197 7.23 -12.21 25.63
N ASP A 198 6.86 -11.46 26.66
CA ASP A 198 6.95 -11.88 28.06
C ASP A 198 6.11 -13.13 28.32
N HIS A 199 4.89 -13.19 27.77
CA HIS A 199 4.04 -14.38 27.86
C HIS A 199 4.73 -15.60 27.25
N VAL A 200 5.22 -15.52 26.01
CA VAL A 200 5.93 -16.63 25.35
C VAL A 200 7.18 -17.06 26.13
N LEU A 201 7.93 -16.10 26.69
CA LEU A 201 9.14 -16.39 27.47
C LEU A 201 8.84 -17.01 28.85
N SER A 202 7.66 -16.74 29.41
CA SER A 202 7.19 -17.31 30.68
C SER A 202 6.86 -18.80 30.58
N LEU A 203 6.53 -19.28 29.38
CA LEU A 203 6.10 -20.66 29.16
C LEU A 203 7.28 -21.63 29.29
N THR A 204 6.99 -22.79 29.86
CA THR A 204 7.91 -23.92 30.02
C THR A 204 7.25 -25.18 29.45
N GLY A 205 8.05 -26.17 29.08
CA GLY A 205 7.51 -27.45 28.63
C GLY A 205 6.72 -28.15 29.73
N ASP A 206 5.72 -28.92 29.32
CA ASP A 206 4.85 -29.70 30.20
C ASP A 206 5.26 -31.19 30.20
N PRO A 207 4.86 -31.95 31.24
CA PRO A 207 5.09 -33.39 31.33
C PRO A 207 4.41 -34.19 30.20
N THR A 208 5.07 -35.26 29.74
CA THR A 208 4.59 -36.13 28.65
C THR A 208 3.36 -36.96 29.02
N ASP A 209 3.16 -37.25 30.31
CA ASP A 209 2.02 -38.01 30.85
C ASP A 209 0.69 -37.24 30.78
N LEU A 210 0.72 -35.96 30.40
CA LEU A 210 -0.48 -35.20 30.05
C LEU A 210 -1.09 -35.60 28.70
N ILE A 211 -0.37 -36.35 27.86
CA ILE A 211 -0.93 -36.91 26.61
C ILE A 211 -1.94 -38.01 26.99
N PRO A 212 -3.21 -37.89 26.58
CA PRO A 212 -4.22 -38.91 26.88
C PRO A 212 -3.84 -40.27 26.28
N PRO A 213 -4.09 -41.40 26.98
CA PRO A 213 -3.80 -42.73 26.45
C PRO A 213 -4.47 -43.03 25.10
N ASP A 214 -5.71 -42.56 24.91
CA ASP A 214 -6.46 -42.67 23.64
C ASP A 214 -5.86 -41.83 22.51
N ALA A 215 -5.07 -40.79 22.84
CA ALA A 215 -4.36 -39.98 21.86
C ALA A 215 -3.07 -40.64 21.33
N LEU A 216 -2.60 -41.70 21.99
CA LEU A 216 -1.47 -42.51 21.56
C LEU A 216 -1.89 -43.64 20.60
N GLU A 217 -3.17 -43.94 20.52
CA GLU A 217 -3.74 -44.83 19.52
C GLU A 217 -3.93 -44.03 18.22
N VAL A 218 -3.13 -44.31 17.18
CA VAL A 218 -3.27 -43.62 15.88
C VAL A 218 -4.71 -43.83 15.38
N PRO A 219 -5.53 -42.78 15.23
CA PRO A 219 -6.91 -42.96 14.77
C PRO A 219 -6.87 -43.55 13.35
N GLN A 220 -7.48 -44.74 13.16
CA GLN A 220 -7.80 -45.18 11.80
C GLN A 220 -8.75 -44.15 11.20
N ALA A 221 -8.48 -43.73 9.96
CA ALA A 221 -9.38 -42.83 9.24
C ALA A 221 -10.82 -43.38 9.32
N PRO A 222 -11.83 -42.55 9.61
CA PRO A 222 -13.20 -43.03 9.71
C PRO A 222 -13.58 -43.77 8.43
N GLN A 223 -13.98 -45.04 8.58
CA GLN A 223 -14.49 -45.84 7.48
C GLN A 223 -15.75 -45.17 6.94
N LEU A 224 -15.64 -44.54 5.77
CA LEU A 224 -16.79 -44.15 4.97
C LEU A 224 -17.62 -45.41 4.72
N ARG A 225 -18.89 -45.40 5.16
CA ARG A 225 -19.84 -46.49 4.90
C ARG A 225 -19.80 -46.84 3.41
N PRO A 226 -19.77 -48.13 3.04
CA PRO A 226 -19.75 -48.53 1.64
C PRO A 226 -21.03 -48.05 0.97
N ALA A 227 -20.86 -47.35 -0.16
CA ALA A 227 -21.96 -47.07 -1.07
C ALA A 227 -22.58 -48.41 -1.53
N PRO A 228 -23.91 -48.48 -1.74
CA PRO A 228 -24.52 -49.71 -2.24
C PRO A 228 -23.91 -50.13 -3.58
N ALA A 229 -23.68 -51.45 -3.71
CA ALA A 229 -23.00 -52.10 -4.83
C ALA A 229 -23.69 -51.87 -6.19
N PRO A 230 -22.93 -51.90 -7.30
CA PRO A 230 -23.40 -51.48 -8.62
C PRO A 230 -24.30 -52.55 -9.25
N ARG A 231 -25.49 -52.14 -9.69
CA ARG A 231 -26.33 -53.00 -10.54
C ARG A 231 -26.06 -52.69 -12.02
N ALA A 232 -25.39 -53.66 -12.63
CA ALA A 232 -25.20 -53.99 -14.05
C ALA A 232 -25.49 -52.92 -15.11
N ALA A 233 -24.45 -52.66 -15.90
CA ALA A 233 -24.49 -51.92 -17.15
C ALA A 233 -25.52 -52.48 -18.13
N ARG A 234 -26.33 -51.59 -18.72
CA ARG A 234 -26.89 -51.84 -20.06
C ARG A 234 -27.06 -50.53 -20.84
N VAL A 235 -26.19 -50.42 -21.85
CA VAL A 235 -26.41 -49.83 -23.18
C VAL A 235 -26.80 -48.35 -23.21
N THR A 236 -25.79 -47.53 -23.46
CA THR A 236 -25.92 -46.21 -24.08
C THR A 236 -26.53 -46.32 -25.48
N ARG A 237 -27.69 -45.69 -25.67
CA ARG A 237 -28.06 -45.05 -26.94
C ARG A 237 -28.92 -43.80 -26.69
N THR A 238 -28.29 -42.66 -26.97
CA THR A 238 -28.80 -41.46 -27.65
C THR A 238 -30.21 -40.91 -27.35
N ALA A 239 -30.21 -39.63 -26.91
CA ALA A 239 -30.81 -38.45 -27.56
C ALA A 239 -32.05 -37.76 -26.93
N VAL A 240 -31.89 -36.43 -26.74
CA VAL A 240 -32.89 -35.31 -26.77
C VAL A 240 -33.82 -35.21 -25.53
N ALA A 241 -34.16 -34.07 -24.90
CA ALA A 241 -34.14 -32.64 -25.27
C ALA A 241 -34.06 -31.73 -24.04
N ALA A 242 -33.67 -30.47 -24.30
CA ALA A 242 -33.78 -29.31 -23.42
C ALA A 242 -35.07 -28.51 -23.69
N GLY A 243 -35.42 -27.63 -22.75
CA GLY A 243 -36.19 -26.40 -22.96
C GLY A 243 -36.20 -25.59 -21.67
N GLY A 244 -35.95 -24.27 -21.59
CA GLY A 244 -35.53 -23.19 -22.50
C GLY A 244 -35.21 -21.98 -21.57
N ALA A 245 -34.52 -20.90 -21.92
CA ALA A 245 -33.96 -20.40 -23.16
C ALA A 245 -32.64 -19.65 -22.83
N SER A 246 -31.51 -20.26 -23.16
CA SER A 246 -30.22 -19.59 -23.35
C SER A 246 -29.48 -20.45 -24.36
N GLY A 247 -29.04 -19.88 -25.48
CA GLY A 247 -28.26 -20.64 -26.46
C GLY A 247 -27.05 -21.31 -25.79
N PRO A 248 -26.64 -22.51 -26.21
CA PRO A 248 -25.52 -23.22 -25.58
C PRO A 248 -24.26 -22.35 -25.65
N ASP A 249 -23.58 -22.21 -24.51
CA ASP A 249 -22.29 -21.55 -24.42
C ASP A 249 -21.30 -22.31 -25.30
N VAL A 250 -20.98 -21.72 -26.46
CA VAL A 250 -20.13 -22.30 -27.49
C VAL A 250 -18.72 -22.58 -26.98
N PHE A 251 -18.22 -21.80 -26.03
CA PHE A 251 -16.91 -22.00 -25.43
C PHE A 251 -16.94 -23.13 -24.41
N ALA A 252 -18.01 -23.23 -23.62
CA ALA A 252 -18.19 -24.36 -22.71
C ALA A 252 -18.27 -25.70 -23.48
N ALA A 253 -19.00 -25.74 -24.59
CA ALA A 253 -19.07 -26.92 -25.47
C ALA A 253 -17.70 -27.28 -26.06
N PHE A 254 -16.94 -26.29 -26.53
CA PHE A 254 -15.58 -26.49 -27.05
C PHE A 254 -14.61 -26.98 -25.96
N ASN A 255 -14.64 -26.37 -24.78
CA ASN A 255 -13.78 -26.74 -23.66
C ASN A 255 -14.08 -28.14 -23.11
N ALA A 256 -15.36 -28.55 -23.11
CA ALA A 256 -15.77 -29.88 -22.68
C ALA A 256 -15.39 -30.99 -23.67
N ALA A 257 -15.30 -30.68 -24.96
CA ALA A 257 -14.90 -31.63 -26.01
C ALA A 257 -13.37 -31.76 -26.15
N ALA A 258 -12.60 -30.84 -25.56
CA ALA A 258 -11.16 -30.79 -25.70
C ALA A 258 -10.44 -31.85 -24.86
N THR A 259 -9.53 -32.57 -25.50
CA THR A 259 -8.62 -33.54 -24.86
C THR A 259 -7.19 -33.00 -24.81
N GLU A 260 -6.32 -33.56 -23.96
CA GLU A 260 -4.89 -33.20 -23.93
C GLU A 260 -4.25 -33.25 -25.32
N ARG A 261 -4.60 -34.26 -26.13
CA ARG A 261 -4.08 -34.39 -27.50
C ARG A 261 -4.60 -33.29 -28.42
N SER A 262 -5.88 -32.92 -28.32
CA SER A 262 -6.42 -31.82 -29.15
C SER A 262 -5.77 -30.46 -28.84
N VAL A 263 -5.36 -30.24 -27.59
CA VAL A 263 -4.60 -29.04 -27.17
C VAL A 263 -3.16 -29.11 -27.66
N ALA A 264 -2.53 -30.30 -27.61
CA ALA A 264 -1.22 -30.53 -28.22
C ALA A 264 -1.23 -30.28 -29.74
N ASP A 265 -2.23 -30.80 -30.46
CA ASP A 265 -2.39 -30.58 -31.90
C ASP A 265 -2.56 -29.09 -32.23
N MET A 266 -3.29 -28.35 -31.38
CA MET A 266 -3.45 -26.90 -31.54
C MET A 266 -2.12 -26.15 -31.38
N LEU A 267 -1.29 -26.56 -30.42
CA LEU A 267 0.05 -25.99 -30.23
C LEU A 267 0.98 -26.34 -31.40
N GLU A 268 0.99 -27.61 -31.84
CA GLU A 268 1.79 -28.10 -32.97
C GLU A 268 1.43 -27.38 -34.28
N ARG A 269 0.14 -27.17 -34.56
CA ARG A 269 -0.33 -26.37 -35.72
C ARG A 269 0.13 -24.91 -35.68
N ASN A 270 0.34 -24.36 -34.48
CA ASN A 270 0.85 -23.01 -34.27
C ASN A 270 2.37 -22.99 -34.03
N GLY A 271 3.09 -24.02 -34.49
CA GLY A 271 4.56 -24.07 -34.54
C GLY A 271 5.26 -24.40 -33.22
N TRP A 272 4.52 -24.83 -32.19
CA TRP A 272 5.13 -25.36 -30.98
C TRP A 272 5.60 -26.81 -31.19
N VAL A 273 6.68 -27.19 -30.53
CA VAL A 273 7.31 -28.50 -30.65
C VAL A 273 7.19 -29.26 -29.33
N ASP A 274 6.79 -30.52 -29.39
CA ASP A 274 6.76 -31.42 -28.22
C ASP A 274 8.16 -31.51 -27.61
N ALA A 275 8.26 -31.25 -26.31
CA ALA A 275 9.49 -31.30 -25.52
C ALA A 275 9.52 -32.47 -24.52
N GLY A 276 8.56 -33.40 -24.62
CA GLY A 276 8.46 -34.61 -23.83
C GLY A 276 7.49 -34.52 -22.64
N ARG A 277 7.19 -35.68 -22.04
CA ARG A 277 6.29 -35.79 -20.88
C ARG A 277 7.08 -35.99 -19.59
N ARG A 278 6.64 -35.33 -18.52
CA ARG A 278 7.16 -35.51 -17.15
C ARG A 278 6.00 -35.66 -16.16
N GLY A 279 5.69 -36.90 -15.80
CA GLY A 279 4.53 -37.22 -14.96
C GLY A 279 3.22 -36.83 -15.66
N ALA A 280 2.35 -36.10 -14.96
CA ALA A 280 1.07 -35.59 -15.50
C ALA A 280 1.21 -34.32 -16.37
N ARG A 281 2.44 -33.93 -16.75
CA ARG A 281 2.73 -32.71 -17.52
C ARG A 281 3.26 -33.06 -18.90
N TRP A 282 2.70 -32.44 -19.93
CA TRP A 282 3.20 -32.54 -21.30
C TRP A 282 3.87 -31.23 -21.68
N ASP A 283 5.20 -31.22 -21.78
CA ASP A 283 5.98 -30.01 -21.99
C ASP A 283 6.07 -29.68 -23.50
N PHE A 284 5.96 -28.39 -23.85
CA PHE A 284 6.07 -27.88 -25.22
C PHE A 284 7.08 -26.73 -25.30
N ARG A 285 7.70 -26.58 -26.46
CA ARG A 285 8.64 -25.50 -26.78
C ARG A 285 8.07 -24.62 -27.87
N ARG A 286 8.17 -23.30 -27.72
CA ARG A 286 7.62 -22.34 -28.68
C ARG A 286 8.45 -22.28 -29.98
N PRO A 287 7.86 -21.82 -31.10
CA PRO A 287 8.60 -21.61 -32.34
C PRO A 287 9.80 -20.66 -32.17
N GLY A 288 10.89 -20.93 -32.89
CA GLY A 288 12.09 -20.06 -32.91
C GLY A 288 12.98 -20.11 -31.66
N LYS A 289 12.66 -20.92 -30.65
CA LYS A 289 13.50 -21.10 -29.44
C LYS A 289 14.38 -22.35 -29.55
N GLY A 290 15.70 -22.18 -29.49
CA GLY A 290 16.65 -23.27 -29.21
C GLY A 290 16.77 -23.54 -27.71
N GLY A 291 16.71 -24.81 -27.28
CA GLY A 291 16.86 -25.21 -25.88
C GLY A 291 15.57 -25.66 -25.18
N ASP A 292 15.40 -25.27 -23.91
CA ASP A 292 14.44 -25.82 -22.92
C ASP A 292 12.97 -25.42 -23.16
N LYS A 293 12.03 -26.07 -22.46
CA LYS A 293 10.57 -25.90 -22.61
C LYS A 293 10.08 -24.46 -22.43
N SER A 294 8.90 -24.17 -22.97
CA SER A 294 8.27 -22.83 -22.95
C SER A 294 6.83 -22.84 -22.45
N GLY A 295 6.25 -24.03 -22.24
CA GLY A 295 4.97 -24.21 -21.57
C GLY A 295 4.67 -25.69 -21.35
N ASN A 296 3.55 -26.00 -20.70
CA ASN A 296 3.07 -27.37 -20.59
C ASN A 296 1.54 -27.49 -20.52
N ILE A 297 1.04 -28.66 -20.92
CA ILE A 297 -0.35 -29.06 -20.73
C ILE A 297 -0.46 -29.83 -19.41
N MET A 298 -1.49 -29.51 -18.63
CA MET A 298 -1.92 -30.26 -17.45
C MET A 298 -3.44 -30.40 -17.43
N VAL A 299 -3.95 -31.59 -17.15
CA VAL A 299 -5.40 -31.77 -16.91
C VAL A 299 -5.73 -31.38 -15.48
N VAL A 300 -6.63 -30.40 -15.35
CA VAL A 300 -7.19 -29.96 -14.08
C VAL A 300 -8.70 -30.13 -14.15
N SER A 301 -9.26 -30.95 -13.25
CA SER A 301 -10.70 -31.23 -13.20
C SER A 301 -11.31 -31.70 -14.54
N GLY A 302 -10.56 -32.50 -15.30
CA GLY A 302 -11.00 -33.05 -16.59
C GLY A 302 -10.81 -32.14 -17.80
N VAL A 303 -10.33 -30.90 -17.62
CA VAL A 303 -10.05 -29.96 -18.72
C VAL A 303 -8.54 -29.84 -18.92
N PRO A 304 -8.03 -30.00 -20.16
CA PRO A 304 -6.62 -29.80 -20.46
C PRO A 304 -6.29 -28.30 -20.51
N LEU A 305 -5.52 -27.81 -19.54
CA LEU A 305 -5.06 -26.42 -19.47
C LEU A 305 -3.62 -26.31 -19.98
N PHE A 306 -3.32 -25.28 -20.76
CA PHE A 306 -1.96 -24.95 -21.17
C PHE A 306 -1.39 -23.80 -20.33
N TYR A 307 -0.21 -24.00 -19.76
CA TYR A 307 0.52 -23.00 -19.00
C TYR A 307 1.72 -22.53 -19.81
N GLY A 308 1.67 -21.29 -20.30
CA GLY A 308 2.81 -20.62 -20.95
C GLY A 308 3.76 -20.01 -19.94
N PHE A 309 5.05 -20.29 -20.05
CA PHE A 309 6.09 -19.73 -19.18
C PHE A 309 6.72 -18.43 -19.74
N THR A 310 6.25 -17.97 -20.90
CA THR A 310 6.71 -16.75 -21.58
C THR A 310 5.56 -16.13 -22.37
N ASP A 311 5.54 -14.82 -22.53
CA ASP A 311 4.59 -14.04 -23.35
C ASP A 311 4.98 -13.94 -24.85
N ALA A 312 6.22 -14.30 -25.19
CA ALA A 312 6.85 -14.16 -26.50
C ALA A 312 6.20 -14.94 -27.69
N ALA A 313 5.01 -15.50 -27.52
CA ALA A 313 4.24 -16.21 -28.55
C ALA A 313 2.79 -15.69 -28.69
N GLY A 314 2.47 -14.49 -28.16
CA GLY A 314 1.12 -13.93 -28.22
C GLY A 314 0.12 -14.57 -27.24
N ILE A 315 0.63 -15.31 -26.25
CA ILE A 315 -0.15 -16.07 -25.27
C ILE A 315 0.11 -15.46 -23.87
N PRO A 316 -0.93 -15.22 -23.05
CA PRO A 316 -0.76 -14.71 -21.69
C PRO A 316 0.13 -15.62 -20.82
N PHE A 317 1.12 -15.04 -20.14
CA PHE A 317 2.07 -15.78 -19.29
C PHE A 317 1.49 -16.02 -17.88
N ASN A 318 1.94 -17.10 -17.21
CA ASN A 318 1.63 -17.43 -15.80
C ASN A 318 0.15 -17.67 -15.44
N GLN A 319 -0.71 -17.95 -16.42
CA GLN A 319 -2.08 -18.41 -16.19
C GLN A 319 -2.36 -19.73 -16.92
N GLY A 320 -3.23 -20.57 -16.34
CA GLY A 320 -3.69 -21.80 -16.98
C GLY A 320 -4.76 -21.48 -18.02
N LEU A 321 -4.42 -21.59 -19.30
CA LEU A 321 -5.32 -21.30 -20.39
C LEU A 321 -6.15 -22.53 -20.71
N ASN A 322 -7.47 -22.39 -20.59
CA ASN A 322 -8.38 -23.40 -21.11
C ASN A 322 -8.34 -23.43 -22.65
N PRO A 323 -8.83 -24.50 -23.30
CA PRO A 323 -8.73 -24.70 -24.74
C PRO A 323 -9.26 -23.52 -25.57
N SER A 324 -10.41 -22.94 -25.19
CA SER A 324 -11.00 -21.78 -25.87
C SER A 324 -10.13 -20.53 -25.78
N TRP A 325 -9.57 -20.25 -24.61
CA TRP A 325 -8.64 -19.14 -24.41
C TRP A 325 -7.34 -19.33 -25.18
N LEU A 326 -6.77 -20.53 -25.11
CA LEU A 326 -5.54 -20.86 -25.84
C LEU A 326 -5.74 -20.68 -27.35
N ARG A 327 -6.83 -21.21 -27.90
CA ARG A 327 -7.16 -21.08 -29.32
C ARG A 327 -7.40 -19.64 -29.73
N CYS A 328 -8.07 -18.86 -28.88
CA CYS A 328 -8.33 -17.45 -29.14
C CYS A 328 -7.02 -16.65 -29.29
N HIS A 329 -6.05 -16.92 -28.43
CA HIS A 329 -4.76 -16.22 -28.46
C HIS A 329 -3.85 -16.71 -29.60
N LEU A 330 -3.84 -18.01 -29.88
CA LEU A 330 -3.02 -18.58 -30.96
C LEU A 330 -3.55 -18.24 -32.36
N GLU A 331 -4.86 -18.35 -32.58
CA GLU A 331 -5.46 -18.31 -33.92
C GLU A 331 -6.23 -17.01 -34.21
N PHE A 332 -6.64 -16.24 -33.19
CA PHE A 332 -7.51 -15.06 -33.33
C PHE A 332 -6.99 -13.80 -32.62
N GLY A 333 -5.75 -13.80 -32.10
CA GLY A 333 -5.14 -12.64 -31.46
C GLY A 333 -5.90 -12.09 -30.23
N GLY A 334 -6.73 -12.92 -29.57
CA GLY A 334 -7.58 -12.52 -28.45
C GLY A 334 -8.99 -12.06 -28.82
N ASP A 335 -9.40 -12.11 -30.10
CA ASP A 335 -10.77 -11.80 -30.53
C ASP A 335 -11.72 -12.99 -30.28
N PHE A 336 -12.32 -13.00 -29.09
CA PHE A 336 -13.28 -14.05 -28.70
C PHE A 336 -14.57 -14.03 -29.52
N ALA A 337 -14.96 -12.90 -30.13
CA ALA A 337 -16.16 -12.83 -30.96
C ALA A 337 -15.97 -13.62 -32.25
N ARG A 338 -14.81 -13.46 -32.91
CA ARG A 338 -14.43 -14.25 -34.10
C ARG A 338 -14.25 -15.73 -33.77
N LEU A 339 -13.65 -16.05 -32.62
CA LEU A 339 -13.56 -17.44 -32.18
C LEU A 339 -14.97 -18.05 -31.96
N ALA A 340 -15.91 -17.31 -31.35
CA ALA A 340 -17.27 -17.79 -31.14
C ALA A 340 -18.00 -18.11 -32.44
N GLU A 341 -17.80 -17.30 -33.48
CA GLU A 341 -18.34 -17.58 -34.83
C GLU A 341 -17.71 -18.82 -35.44
N ARG A 342 -16.37 -18.93 -35.37
CA ARG A 342 -15.65 -20.11 -35.88
C ARG A 342 -16.09 -21.40 -35.19
N LEU A 343 -16.25 -21.38 -33.87
CA LEU A 343 -16.67 -22.56 -33.10
C LEU A 343 -18.13 -22.95 -33.42
N ARG A 344 -19.00 -22.00 -33.77
CA ARG A 344 -20.35 -22.32 -34.29
C ARG A 344 -20.29 -22.99 -35.66
N ASP A 345 -19.39 -22.53 -36.53
CA ASP A 345 -19.17 -23.16 -37.84
C ASP A 345 -18.62 -24.59 -37.73
N GLU A 346 -17.84 -24.86 -36.69
CA GLU A 346 -17.28 -26.17 -36.38
C GLU A 346 -18.26 -27.08 -35.59
N GLY A 347 -19.48 -26.60 -35.35
CA GLY A 347 -20.57 -27.40 -34.78
C GLY A 347 -20.66 -27.41 -33.25
N TYR A 348 -19.89 -26.58 -32.54
CA TYR A 348 -19.95 -26.49 -31.07
C TYR A 348 -21.18 -25.73 -30.55
N ALA A 349 -21.87 -24.98 -31.43
CA ALA A 349 -23.18 -24.38 -31.18
C ALA A 349 -23.87 -24.04 -32.52
N PRO A 350 -25.21 -23.84 -32.56
CA PRO A 350 -25.91 -23.52 -33.80
C PRO A 350 -25.39 -22.23 -34.47
N ARG A 351 -25.30 -22.22 -35.81
CA ARG A 351 -25.00 -21.01 -36.58
C ARG A 351 -26.07 -19.95 -36.32
N ARG A 352 -25.65 -18.71 -36.07
CA ARG A 352 -26.57 -17.56 -36.02
C ARG A 352 -27.08 -17.31 -37.45
N VAL A 353 -28.39 -17.44 -37.66
CA VAL A 353 -29.01 -16.98 -38.90
C VAL A 353 -29.01 -15.45 -38.88
N ARG A 354 -28.36 -14.83 -39.86
CA ARG A 354 -28.44 -13.38 -40.06
C ARG A 354 -29.85 -13.06 -40.57
N PRO A 355 -30.59 -12.07 -40.02
CA PRO A 355 -31.74 -11.55 -40.73
C PRO A 355 -31.26 -10.98 -42.07
N ALA A 356 -32.02 -11.24 -43.14
CA ALA A 356 -31.72 -10.72 -44.46
C ALA A 356 -31.64 -9.20 -44.41
N ALA A 357 -30.61 -8.63 -45.04
CA ALA A 357 -30.52 -7.18 -45.23
C ALA A 357 -31.76 -6.70 -46.01
N PRO A 358 -32.34 -5.54 -45.68
CA PRO A 358 -33.40 -4.97 -46.49
C PRO A 358 -32.84 -4.68 -47.89
N VAL A 359 -33.54 -5.16 -48.90
CA VAL A 359 -33.26 -4.90 -50.31
C VAL A 359 -33.41 -3.40 -50.55
N VAL A 360 -32.36 -2.79 -51.14
CA VAL A 360 -32.39 -1.43 -51.67
C VAL A 360 -33.36 -1.41 -52.86
N GLY A 361 -34.53 -0.83 -52.67
CA GLY A 361 -35.45 -0.40 -53.73
C GLY A 361 -35.41 1.12 -53.83
N GLY A 362 -35.30 1.62 -55.07
CA GLY A 362 -35.05 3.01 -55.45
C GLY A 362 -36.15 4.04 -55.12
N PRO A 363 -36.02 5.25 -55.69
CA PRO A 363 -36.42 6.52 -55.08
C PRO A 363 -37.89 6.80 -55.32
N ASP A 364 -38.64 7.07 -54.26
CA ASP A 364 -39.79 7.99 -54.28
C ASP A 364 -40.36 8.08 -52.87
N SER A 365 -40.11 9.20 -52.18
CA SER A 365 -41.06 9.88 -51.28
C SER A 365 -40.37 11.00 -50.46
N PRO A 366 -41.14 12.00 -50.00
CA PRO A 366 -40.77 13.42 -50.08
C PRO A 366 -40.08 13.98 -48.83
N ALA A 367 -39.62 15.23 -48.98
CA ALA A 367 -38.97 16.09 -47.99
C ALA A 367 -39.73 16.17 -46.63
N PRO A 368 -39.02 16.46 -45.52
CA PRO A 368 -39.58 16.36 -44.18
C PRO A 368 -40.51 17.54 -43.87
N PRO A 369 -41.54 17.38 -43.03
CA PRO A 369 -42.22 18.52 -42.44
C PRO A 369 -41.36 19.07 -41.29
N GLU A 370 -41.01 20.34 -41.40
CA GLU A 370 -40.61 21.18 -40.29
C GLU A 370 -41.82 21.46 -39.37
N GLY A 371 -41.54 21.54 -38.08
CA GLY A 371 -42.42 22.19 -37.10
C GLY A 371 -43.40 21.26 -36.40
N GLY A 372 -43.21 21.07 -35.09
CA GLY A 372 -44.21 20.40 -34.28
C GLY A 372 -43.76 20.06 -32.87
N ALA A 373 -43.86 21.05 -31.99
CA ALA A 373 -44.19 20.94 -30.57
C ALA A 373 -43.33 20.08 -29.63
N ALA A 374 -43.04 20.68 -28.48
CA ALA A 374 -42.58 20.02 -27.25
C ALA A 374 -43.32 18.70 -27.02
N ALA A 375 -42.59 17.59 -27.07
CA ALA A 375 -43.08 16.32 -26.59
C ALA A 375 -43.10 16.40 -25.06
N GLY A 376 -44.31 16.47 -24.52
CA GLY A 376 -44.60 16.42 -23.09
C GLY A 376 -44.11 15.12 -22.45
N GLU A 377 -44.16 15.16 -21.11
CA GLU A 377 -43.98 14.06 -20.18
C GLU A 377 -44.59 12.76 -20.71
N GLY A 378 -43.76 11.95 -21.37
CA GLY A 378 -44.08 10.57 -21.67
C GLY A 378 -43.77 9.77 -20.43
N ASP A 379 -44.81 9.22 -19.79
CA ASP A 379 -44.68 8.12 -18.84
C ASP A 379 -43.83 7.02 -19.50
N GLU A 380 -42.54 6.95 -19.14
CA GLU A 380 -41.69 5.82 -19.48
C GLU A 380 -42.36 4.56 -18.91
N GLU A 381 -42.79 3.63 -19.77
CA GLU A 381 -43.35 2.35 -19.35
C GLU A 381 -42.46 1.73 -18.27
N PRO A 382 -43.02 1.35 -17.10
CA PRO A 382 -42.21 0.83 -16.00
C PRO A 382 -41.45 -0.41 -16.48
N VAL A 383 -40.12 -0.33 -16.44
CA VAL A 383 -39.25 -1.46 -16.77
C VAL A 383 -39.57 -2.61 -15.82
N HIS A 384 -40.10 -3.70 -16.37
CA HIS A 384 -40.35 -4.92 -15.61
C HIS A 384 -39.01 -5.60 -15.26
N GLU A 385 -38.51 -5.32 -14.07
CA GLU A 385 -37.31 -5.97 -13.52
C GLU A 385 -37.69 -7.16 -12.63
N GLU A 386 -36.92 -8.24 -12.72
CA GLU A 386 -37.05 -9.37 -11.79
C GLU A 386 -36.62 -8.96 -10.37
N PHE A 387 -37.21 -9.57 -9.34
CA PHE A 387 -36.93 -9.23 -7.93
C PHE A 387 -35.44 -9.30 -7.57
N MET A 388 -34.72 -10.30 -8.12
CA MET A 388 -33.29 -10.54 -7.89
C MET A 388 -32.38 -9.88 -8.93
N ASP A 389 -32.90 -8.96 -9.74
CA ASP A 389 -32.10 -8.24 -10.73
C ASP A 389 -30.95 -7.46 -10.05
N PRO A 390 -29.70 -7.61 -10.50
CA PRO A 390 -28.55 -6.95 -9.88
C PRO A 390 -28.65 -5.42 -9.85
N HIS A 391 -29.22 -4.77 -10.85
CA HIS A 391 -29.37 -3.31 -10.88
C HIS A 391 -30.45 -2.87 -9.91
N ARG A 392 -31.57 -3.60 -9.81
CA ARG A 392 -32.59 -3.38 -8.77
C ARG A 392 -31.97 -3.45 -7.38
N LEU A 393 -31.29 -4.55 -7.07
CA LEU A 393 -30.66 -4.75 -5.77
C LEU A 393 -29.56 -3.72 -5.52
N GLY A 394 -28.73 -3.41 -6.53
CA GLY A 394 -27.68 -2.40 -6.43
C GLY A 394 -28.23 -1.01 -6.08
N ARG A 395 -29.43 -0.65 -6.51
CA ARG A 395 -30.05 0.64 -6.17
C ARG A 395 -30.42 0.76 -4.71
N LEU A 396 -30.73 -0.36 -4.06
CA LEU A 396 -30.97 -0.42 -2.61
C LEU A 396 -29.68 -0.25 -1.79
N LEU A 397 -28.52 -0.55 -2.39
CA LEU A 397 -27.23 -0.45 -1.72
C LEU A 397 -26.65 0.96 -1.72
N VAL A 398 -27.08 1.84 -2.62
CA VAL A 398 -26.55 3.20 -2.71
C VAL A 398 -27.34 4.13 -1.79
N PRO A 399 -26.73 4.63 -0.69
CA PRO A 399 -27.39 5.58 0.19
C PRO A 399 -27.63 6.91 -0.53
N ARG A 400 -28.68 7.62 -0.10
CA ARG A 400 -29.11 8.89 -0.71
C ARG A 400 -29.47 9.92 0.35
N GLN A 401 -29.32 11.19 -0.02
CA GLN A 401 -29.89 12.33 0.69
C GLN A 401 -30.82 13.07 -0.27
N GLY A 402 -32.13 13.01 -0.03
CA GLY A 402 -33.11 13.31 -1.08
C GLY A 402 -32.88 12.37 -2.27
N ASP A 403 -32.77 12.93 -3.46
CA ASP A 403 -32.49 12.15 -4.69
C ASP A 403 -31.01 11.91 -4.96
N LEU A 404 -30.11 12.62 -4.27
CA LEU A 404 -28.68 12.60 -4.58
C LEU A 404 -27.98 11.39 -3.93
N PRO A 405 -27.12 10.67 -4.66
CA PRO A 405 -26.32 9.61 -4.09
C PRO A 405 -25.28 10.20 -3.12
N THR A 406 -25.13 9.57 -1.95
CA THR A 406 -24.10 9.92 -0.97
C THR A 406 -22.92 8.95 -0.99
N ALA A 407 -22.99 7.87 -1.78
CA ALA A 407 -21.86 6.98 -2.03
C ALA A 407 -21.36 7.12 -3.47
N ILE A 408 -20.04 7.04 -3.65
CA ILE A 408 -19.33 7.14 -4.92
C ILE A 408 -18.30 6.02 -4.98
N TYR A 409 -18.12 5.41 -6.16
CA TYR A 409 -17.04 4.47 -6.40
C TYR A 409 -15.93 5.14 -7.22
N HIS A 410 -14.74 5.30 -6.65
CA HIS A 410 -13.63 6.03 -7.26
C HIS A 410 -12.28 5.41 -6.90
N ARG A 411 -11.42 5.22 -7.90
CA ARG A 411 -10.07 4.60 -7.75
C ARG A 411 -10.06 3.23 -7.09
N GLY A 412 -11.10 2.44 -7.36
CA GLY A 412 -11.27 1.09 -6.83
C GLY A 412 -11.70 1.05 -5.36
N GLU A 413 -12.27 2.14 -4.85
CA GLU A 413 -12.69 2.27 -3.45
C GLU A 413 -14.08 2.90 -3.37
N TRP A 414 -14.84 2.50 -2.35
CA TRP A 414 -16.07 3.17 -1.97
C TRP A 414 -15.78 4.42 -1.14
N TRP A 415 -16.43 5.52 -1.50
CA TRP A 415 -16.38 6.80 -0.79
C TRP A 415 -17.78 7.20 -0.39
N GLU A 416 -17.99 7.54 0.87
CA GLU A 416 -19.29 7.93 1.40
C GLU A 416 -19.24 9.34 1.98
N TRP A 417 -20.23 10.15 1.63
CA TRP A 417 -20.38 11.51 2.09
C TRP A 417 -20.93 11.52 3.51
N ARG A 418 -20.14 12.06 4.44
CA ARG A 418 -20.44 12.17 5.87
C ARG A 418 -19.92 13.49 6.40
N ALA A 419 -20.80 14.25 7.05
CA ALA A 419 -20.45 15.53 7.69
C ALA A 419 -19.67 16.48 6.76
N GLY A 420 -20.16 16.67 5.52
CA GLY A 420 -19.60 17.65 4.58
C GLY A 420 -18.38 17.20 3.77
N LYS A 421 -17.91 15.95 3.92
CA LYS A 421 -16.77 15.38 3.19
C LYS A 421 -17.02 13.92 2.81
N TYR A 422 -16.20 13.39 1.91
CA TYR A 422 -16.16 11.99 1.55
C TYR A 422 -15.09 11.25 2.36
N VAL A 423 -15.46 10.10 2.93
CA VAL A 423 -14.55 9.18 3.61
C VAL A 423 -14.54 7.83 2.93
N THR A 424 -13.39 7.16 2.90
CA THR A 424 -13.30 5.81 2.35
C THR A 424 -14.05 4.82 3.24
N VAL A 425 -14.82 3.95 2.60
CA VAL A 425 -15.46 2.79 3.22
C VAL A 425 -14.60 1.57 2.91
N ALA A 426 -14.28 0.76 3.91
CA ALA A 426 -13.58 -0.50 3.67
C ALA A 426 -14.46 -1.42 2.82
N ASP A 427 -13.92 -2.05 1.78
CA ASP A 427 -14.72 -2.87 0.83
C ASP A 427 -15.58 -3.92 1.55
N ASN A 428 -15.00 -4.57 2.57
CA ASN A 428 -15.70 -5.58 3.37
C ASN A 428 -16.89 -4.99 4.15
N ASP A 429 -16.84 -3.72 4.55
CA ASP A 429 -17.93 -3.04 5.26
C ASP A 429 -19.10 -2.73 4.30
N PHE A 430 -18.82 -2.33 3.05
CA PHE A 430 -19.88 -2.14 2.04
C PHE A 430 -20.55 -3.47 1.69
N ASP A 431 -19.78 -4.55 1.51
CA ASP A 431 -20.31 -5.89 1.25
C ASP A 431 -21.19 -6.41 2.40
N LEU A 432 -20.74 -6.23 3.66
CA LEU A 432 -21.52 -6.62 4.85
C LEU A 432 -22.82 -5.83 4.97
N ARG A 433 -22.82 -4.53 4.66
CA ARG A 433 -24.06 -3.74 4.57
C ARG A 433 -24.97 -4.27 3.47
N GLY A 434 -24.41 -4.64 2.31
CA GLY A 434 -25.13 -5.27 1.22
C GLY A 434 -25.83 -6.57 1.65
N TRP A 435 -25.14 -7.42 2.40
CA TRP A 435 -25.75 -8.62 2.98
C TRP A 435 -26.96 -8.31 3.86
N ASN A 436 -26.84 -7.32 4.76
CA ASN A 436 -27.90 -6.97 5.69
C ASN A 436 -29.11 -6.37 4.98
N ILE A 437 -28.88 -5.40 4.08
CA ILE A 437 -29.94 -4.71 3.32
C ILE A 437 -30.71 -5.72 2.45
N LEU A 438 -29.99 -6.53 1.67
CA LEU A 438 -30.61 -7.45 0.72
C LEU A 438 -31.26 -8.64 1.41
N ARG A 439 -30.79 -9.07 2.59
CA ARG A 439 -31.49 -10.07 3.39
C ARG A 439 -32.83 -9.54 3.90
N ALA A 440 -32.85 -8.32 4.44
CA ALA A 440 -34.08 -7.69 4.91
C ALA A 440 -35.10 -7.53 3.76
N GLU A 441 -34.64 -7.17 2.56
CA GLU A 441 -35.46 -7.09 1.35
C GLU A 441 -36.06 -8.46 0.97
N CYS A 442 -35.27 -9.54 1.00
CA CYS A 442 -35.76 -10.90 0.75
C CYS A 442 -36.79 -11.36 1.81
N GLU A 443 -36.57 -11.03 3.09
CA GLU A 443 -37.48 -11.36 4.19
C GLU A 443 -38.81 -10.60 4.05
N ALA A 444 -38.76 -9.30 3.71
CA ALA A 444 -39.96 -8.50 3.46
C ALA A 444 -40.77 -9.04 2.28
N ALA A 445 -40.12 -9.36 1.15
CA ALA A 445 -40.78 -9.97 -0.01
C ALA A 445 -41.40 -11.34 0.31
N HIS A 446 -40.74 -12.13 1.15
CA HIS A 446 -41.28 -13.41 1.62
C HIS A 446 -42.55 -13.22 2.46
N LEU A 447 -42.57 -12.25 3.39
CA LEU A 447 -43.75 -11.95 4.20
C LEU A 447 -44.95 -11.55 3.33
N VAL A 448 -44.73 -10.71 2.32
CA VAL A 448 -45.77 -10.32 1.34
C VAL A 448 -46.29 -11.55 0.58
N ALA A 449 -45.38 -12.42 0.10
CA ALA A 449 -45.77 -13.63 -0.61
C ALA A 449 -46.56 -14.60 0.29
N VAL A 450 -46.17 -14.76 1.56
CA VAL A 450 -46.89 -15.59 2.53
C VAL A 450 -48.29 -15.03 2.81
N ALA A 451 -48.41 -13.72 3.03
CA ALA A 451 -49.72 -13.09 3.24
C ALA A 451 -50.64 -13.31 2.03
N ALA A 452 -50.13 -13.13 0.81
CA ALA A 452 -50.90 -13.40 -0.41
C ALA A 452 -51.33 -14.87 -0.53
N TRP A 453 -50.45 -15.82 -0.16
CA TRP A 453 -50.77 -17.24 -0.12
C TRP A 453 -51.84 -17.59 0.92
N GLU A 454 -51.81 -16.96 2.11
CA GLU A 454 -52.83 -17.13 3.14
C GLU A 454 -54.20 -16.59 2.69
N HIS A 455 -54.23 -15.39 2.11
CA HIS A 455 -55.45 -14.81 1.54
C HIS A 455 -55.99 -15.61 0.35
N GLY A 456 -55.11 -16.24 -0.44
CA GLY A 456 -55.46 -17.12 -1.55
C GLY A 456 -55.95 -18.52 -1.15
N GLY A 457 -56.25 -18.76 0.13
CA GLY A 457 -56.77 -20.03 0.61
C GLY A 457 -55.73 -21.14 0.73
N ARG A 458 -54.44 -20.79 0.86
CA ARG A 458 -53.33 -21.73 1.09
C ARG A 458 -53.15 -22.79 -0.01
N GLN A 459 -53.46 -22.44 -1.25
CA GLN A 459 -53.30 -23.33 -2.38
C GLN A 459 -51.81 -23.50 -2.73
N GLY A 460 -51.37 -24.75 -2.95
CA GLY A 460 -49.98 -25.07 -3.29
C GLY A 460 -49.00 -24.99 -2.12
N ALA A 461 -47.70 -25.10 -2.43
CA ALA A 461 -46.64 -25.04 -1.42
C ALA A 461 -46.50 -23.62 -0.85
N ARG A 462 -46.27 -23.51 0.46
CA ARG A 462 -46.00 -22.23 1.13
C ARG A 462 -44.78 -21.57 0.48
N PRO A 463 -44.84 -20.27 0.13
CA PRO A 463 -43.69 -19.55 -0.43
C PRO A 463 -42.44 -19.71 0.44
N ALA A 464 -41.26 -19.80 -0.18
CA ALA A 464 -39.98 -19.83 0.52
C ALA A 464 -39.29 -18.46 0.47
N VAL A 465 -38.38 -18.19 1.40
CA VAL A 465 -37.56 -16.96 1.35
C VAL A 465 -36.65 -17.01 0.12
N PRO A 466 -36.59 -15.95 -0.72
CA PRO A 466 -35.64 -15.88 -1.82
C PRO A 466 -34.20 -16.11 -1.33
N LYS A 467 -33.54 -17.13 -1.88
CA LYS A 467 -32.19 -17.51 -1.43
C LYS A 467 -31.17 -16.47 -1.87
N LEU A 468 -30.50 -15.84 -0.90
CA LEU A 468 -29.35 -14.96 -1.13
C LEU A 468 -28.05 -15.78 -1.05
N ASP A 469 -27.11 -15.50 -1.94
CA ASP A 469 -25.78 -16.12 -1.97
C ASP A 469 -24.71 -15.07 -2.28
N THR A 470 -23.44 -15.42 -2.10
CA THR A 470 -22.31 -14.49 -2.28
C THR A 470 -22.25 -13.91 -3.70
N ARG A 471 -22.62 -14.70 -4.71
CA ARG A 471 -22.62 -14.24 -6.10
C ARG A 471 -23.66 -13.15 -6.32
N LYS A 472 -24.86 -13.30 -5.77
CA LYS A 472 -25.94 -12.29 -5.87
C LYS A 472 -25.56 -10.98 -5.21
N ILE A 473 -24.91 -11.05 -4.04
CA ILE A 473 -24.37 -9.85 -3.36
C ILE A 473 -23.31 -9.18 -4.21
N SER A 474 -22.30 -9.94 -4.67
CA SER A 474 -21.21 -9.39 -5.48
C SER A 474 -21.72 -8.74 -6.78
N ASN A 475 -22.72 -9.34 -7.43
CA ASN A 475 -23.37 -8.75 -8.61
C ASN A 475 -24.09 -7.44 -8.27
N ALA A 476 -24.83 -7.39 -7.16
CA ALA A 476 -25.53 -6.20 -6.71
C ALA A 476 -24.56 -5.06 -6.33
N VAL A 477 -23.46 -5.37 -5.65
CA VAL A 477 -22.40 -4.40 -5.32
C VAL A 477 -21.71 -3.88 -6.59
N THR A 478 -21.42 -4.76 -7.54
CA THR A 478 -20.85 -4.36 -8.85
C THR A 478 -21.81 -3.46 -9.62
N ALA A 479 -23.11 -3.76 -9.60
CA ALA A 479 -24.13 -2.91 -10.20
C ALA A 479 -24.24 -1.56 -9.48
N ALA A 480 -24.19 -1.54 -8.14
CA ALA A 480 -24.14 -0.31 -7.36
C ALA A 480 -22.94 0.55 -7.77
N ALA A 481 -21.75 -0.04 -7.83
CA ALA A 481 -20.52 0.65 -8.19
C ALA A 481 -20.62 1.29 -9.59
N SER A 482 -21.20 0.59 -10.57
CA SER A 482 -21.34 1.12 -11.94
C SER A 482 -22.28 2.32 -12.05
N MET A 483 -23.25 2.44 -11.14
CA MET A 483 -24.20 3.58 -11.12
C MET A 483 -23.61 4.86 -10.52
N VAL A 484 -22.62 4.74 -9.64
CA VAL A 484 -21.97 5.87 -8.94
C VAL A 484 -20.46 5.95 -9.17
N HIS A 485 -19.98 5.38 -10.28
CA HIS A 485 -18.56 5.39 -10.63
C HIS A 485 -18.10 6.78 -11.11
N LEU A 486 -17.03 7.28 -10.49
CA LEU A 486 -16.26 8.42 -10.99
C LEU A 486 -14.95 7.97 -11.62
N GLU A 487 -14.59 8.59 -12.73
CA GLU A 487 -13.35 8.34 -13.47
C GLU A 487 -12.11 8.49 -12.57
N ALA A 488 -11.12 7.61 -12.75
CA ALA A 488 -9.98 7.51 -11.83
C ALA A 488 -9.06 8.75 -11.84
N ASP A 489 -9.09 9.54 -12.90
CA ASP A 489 -8.35 10.79 -13.08
C ASP A 489 -9.06 12.02 -12.50
N THR A 490 -10.31 11.87 -12.03
CA THR A 490 -11.00 12.93 -11.27
C THR A 490 -10.12 13.34 -10.09
N THR A 491 -9.80 14.63 -10.00
CA THR A 491 -8.93 15.18 -8.95
C THR A 491 -9.76 15.73 -7.79
N TRP A 492 -9.14 15.84 -6.62
CA TRP A 492 -9.77 16.45 -5.46
C TRP A 492 -9.32 17.91 -5.30
N PRO A 493 -10.22 18.80 -4.85
CA PRO A 493 -11.67 18.57 -4.73
C PRO A 493 -12.35 18.73 -6.10
N ALA A 494 -13.53 18.16 -6.29
CA ALA A 494 -14.30 18.31 -7.53
C ALA A 494 -15.75 18.70 -7.25
N MET A 495 -16.26 19.69 -8.00
CA MET A 495 -17.70 19.90 -8.07
C MET A 495 -18.30 18.90 -9.06
N LEU A 496 -19.36 18.22 -8.65
CA LEU A 496 -20.11 17.26 -9.45
C LEU A 496 -21.44 17.86 -9.92
N SER A 497 -21.92 17.33 -11.03
CA SER A 497 -23.28 17.51 -11.52
C SER A 497 -24.01 16.17 -11.48
N ALA A 498 -25.30 16.20 -11.19
CA ALA A 498 -26.16 15.02 -11.23
C ALA A 498 -27.20 15.18 -12.35
N ASP A 499 -27.52 14.07 -13.01
CA ASP A 499 -28.68 14.03 -13.91
C ASP A 499 -29.99 14.32 -13.14
N PRO A 500 -31.04 14.83 -13.81
CA PRO A 500 -32.34 15.01 -13.18
C PRO A 500 -32.87 13.72 -12.55
N PRO A 501 -33.52 13.80 -11.38
CA PRO A 501 -34.04 12.63 -10.70
C PRO A 501 -35.10 11.94 -11.57
N ARG A 502 -35.06 10.61 -11.59
CA ARG A 502 -36.06 9.76 -12.25
C ARG A 502 -36.47 8.61 -11.33
N PRO A 503 -37.75 8.19 -11.35
CA PRO A 503 -38.20 7.03 -10.58
C PRO A 503 -37.33 5.81 -10.85
N ASN A 504 -37.02 5.05 -9.79
CA ASN A 504 -36.23 3.80 -9.88
C ASN A 504 -34.84 3.94 -10.52
N ARG A 505 -34.24 5.14 -10.56
CA ARG A 505 -32.85 5.33 -11.01
C ARG A 505 -32.03 6.06 -9.96
N ILE A 506 -30.71 5.87 -10.03
CA ILE A 506 -29.74 6.72 -9.31
C ILE A 506 -29.33 7.82 -10.29
N PRO A 507 -29.41 9.10 -9.91
CA PRO A 507 -28.83 10.17 -10.70
C PRO A 507 -27.35 9.88 -10.97
N ARG A 508 -26.97 9.84 -12.26
CA ARG A 508 -25.57 9.67 -12.62
C ARG A 508 -24.83 10.95 -12.26
N VAL A 509 -23.76 10.81 -11.49
CA VAL A 509 -22.88 11.92 -11.13
C VAL A 509 -21.66 11.97 -12.02
N ARG A 510 -21.22 13.18 -12.37
CA ARG A 510 -20.03 13.43 -13.20
C ARG A 510 -19.41 14.78 -12.85
N PRO A 511 -18.10 15.00 -13.06
CA PRO A 511 -17.49 16.31 -12.86
C PRO A 511 -18.29 17.39 -13.60
N ALA A 512 -18.60 18.49 -12.90
CA ALA A 512 -19.27 19.63 -13.48
C ALA A 512 -18.35 20.30 -14.53
N ALA A 513 -18.94 20.90 -15.57
CA ALA A 513 -18.18 21.63 -16.59
C ALA A 513 -17.43 22.82 -15.97
N GLU A 514 -18.10 23.55 -15.07
CA GLU A 514 -17.51 24.63 -14.30
C GLU A 514 -17.02 24.08 -12.96
N GLN A 515 -15.70 24.00 -12.79
CA GLN A 515 -15.09 23.62 -11.53
C GLN A 515 -15.05 24.83 -10.60
N ARG A 516 -15.89 24.81 -9.57
CA ARG A 516 -15.92 25.80 -8.49
C ARG A 516 -15.40 25.15 -7.21
N GLU A 517 -14.42 25.80 -6.58
CA GLU A 517 -13.77 25.30 -5.37
C GLU A 517 -14.42 25.88 -4.11
N TYR A 518 -14.50 25.08 -3.06
CA TYR A 518 -15.04 25.47 -1.78
C TYR A 518 -14.13 25.00 -0.63
N ILE A 519 -14.27 25.62 0.54
CA ILE A 519 -13.72 25.08 1.79
C ILE A 519 -14.90 24.50 2.58
N ALA A 520 -14.93 23.18 2.73
CA ALA A 520 -15.98 22.52 3.51
C ALA A 520 -15.77 22.77 5.01
N CYS A 521 -16.77 23.37 5.66
CA CYS A 521 -16.80 23.72 7.08
C CYS A 521 -17.89 22.92 7.80
N ALA A 522 -17.94 22.97 9.13
CA ALA A 522 -18.92 22.21 9.91
C ALA A 522 -20.39 22.59 9.61
N ASN A 523 -20.64 23.81 9.13
CA ASN A 523 -21.98 24.36 8.87
C ASN A 523 -22.26 24.66 7.38
N GLY A 524 -21.36 24.31 6.45
CA GLY A 524 -21.57 24.59 5.02
C GLY A 524 -20.29 24.61 4.20
N LEU A 525 -20.37 25.10 2.97
CA LEU A 525 -19.25 25.25 2.05
C LEU A 525 -18.95 26.74 1.86
N LEU A 526 -17.72 27.15 2.14
CA LEU A 526 -17.26 28.50 1.86
C LEU A 526 -16.84 28.61 0.40
N ASP A 527 -17.44 29.52 -0.34
CA ASP A 527 -17.11 29.78 -1.74
C ASP A 527 -15.76 30.48 -1.87
N VAL A 528 -14.78 29.76 -2.38
CA VAL A 528 -13.42 30.28 -2.54
C VAL A 528 -13.37 31.31 -3.67
N ALA A 529 -14.09 31.09 -4.77
CA ALA A 529 -14.06 32.02 -5.90
C ALA A 529 -14.60 33.38 -5.47
N GLU A 530 -15.71 33.40 -4.71
CA GLU A 530 -16.28 34.61 -4.15
C GLU A 530 -15.33 35.28 -3.14
N LEU A 531 -14.78 34.52 -2.19
CA LEU A 531 -13.79 35.02 -1.24
C LEU A 531 -12.59 35.70 -1.94
N LEU A 532 -12.09 35.09 -3.00
CA LEU A 532 -10.94 35.64 -3.73
C LEU A 532 -11.31 36.88 -4.55
N ALA A 533 -12.54 36.98 -5.03
CA ALA A 533 -13.02 38.09 -5.85
C ALA A 533 -13.39 39.33 -5.01
N SER A 534 -14.12 39.14 -3.91
CA SER A 534 -14.67 40.24 -3.09
C SER A 534 -13.97 40.43 -1.75
N GLY A 535 -13.17 39.45 -1.30
CA GLY A 535 -12.61 39.42 0.05
C GLY A 535 -13.61 39.04 1.14
N ALA A 536 -14.88 38.79 0.77
CA ALA A 536 -15.96 38.43 1.68
C ALA A 536 -16.31 36.93 1.53
N PRO A 537 -16.12 36.10 2.56
CA PRO A 537 -16.50 34.70 2.48
C PRO A 537 -18.03 34.54 2.40
N THR A 538 -18.50 33.75 1.44
CA THR A 538 -19.92 33.40 1.29
C THR A 538 -20.12 31.92 1.61
N LEU A 539 -21.09 31.62 2.48
CA LEU A 539 -21.43 30.25 2.89
C LEU A 539 -22.62 29.75 2.07
N VAL A 540 -22.47 28.57 1.45
CA VAL A 540 -23.56 27.85 0.78
C VAL A 540 -23.84 26.52 1.51
N PRO A 541 -25.05 25.94 1.37
CA PRO A 541 -25.37 24.67 1.98
C PRO A 541 -24.42 23.55 1.55
N ALA A 542 -24.09 22.66 2.50
CA ALA A 542 -23.31 21.46 2.19
C ALA A 542 -24.08 20.53 1.26
N THR A 543 -23.38 19.94 0.29
CA THR A 543 -23.98 19.05 -0.72
C THR A 543 -23.07 17.85 -1.00
N PRO A 544 -23.62 16.65 -1.20
CA PRO A 544 -22.85 15.49 -1.67
C PRO A 544 -22.28 15.71 -3.08
N LEU A 545 -22.74 16.72 -3.83
CA LEU A 545 -22.14 17.07 -5.12
C LEU A 545 -20.74 17.69 -4.99
N TYR A 546 -20.30 18.09 -3.80
CA TYR A 546 -18.93 18.55 -3.60
C TYR A 546 -18.05 17.38 -3.14
N PHE A 547 -17.34 16.77 -4.10
CA PHE A 547 -16.46 15.63 -3.85
C PHE A 547 -15.10 16.08 -3.31
N THR A 548 -15.01 16.15 -1.98
CA THR A 548 -13.79 16.48 -1.23
C THR A 548 -13.52 15.46 -0.13
N PRO A 549 -12.25 15.03 0.07
CA PRO A 549 -11.88 14.20 1.21
C PRO A 549 -11.65 15.01 2.50
N ALA A 550 -11.64 16.34 2.43
CA ALA A 550 -11.37 17.24 3.54
C ALA A 550 -12.56 18.14 3.88
N ALA A 551 -12.81 18.31 5.17
CA ALA A 551 -13.66 19.35 5.73
C ALA A 551 -13.09 19.83 7.06
N ILE A 552 -13.08 21.14 7.33
CA ILE A 552 -12.64 21.66 8.61
C ILE A 552 -13.75 21.50 9.67
N PRO A 553 -13.42 21.16 10.92
CA PRO A 553 -14.40 20.92 11.98
C PRO A 553 -15.02 22.22 12.55
N VAL A 554 -14.59 23.38 12.05
CA VAL A 554 -14.99 24.70 12.54
C VAL A 554 -16.20 25.19 11.76
N ALA A 555 -17.20 25.73 12.47
CA ALA A 555 -18.32 26.43 11.85
C ALA A 555 -17.88 27.84 11.46
N PHE A 556 -18.23 28.27 10.26
CA PHE A 556 -18.00 29.64 9.81
C PHE A 556 -19.01 30.60 10.45
N ASP A 557 -18.49 31.70 11.00
CA ASP A 557 -19.25 32.85 11.51
C ASP A 557 -18.49 34.13 11.13
N ALA A 558 -19.04 34.92 10.22
CA ALA A 558 -18.41 36.15 9.72
C ALA A 558 -18.19 37.22 10.81
N SER A 559 -18.94 37.15 11.92
CA SER A 559 -18.85 38.11 13.03
C SER A 559 -17.82 37.70 14.09
N ALA A 560 -17.40 36.44 14.10
CA ALA A 560 -16.55 35.87 15.13
C ALA A 560 -15.18 36.57 15.23
N LYS A 561 -14.69 36.69 16.47
CA LYS A 561 -13.41 37.30 16.83
C LYS A 561 -12.54 36.29 17.58
N CYS A 562 -11.24 36.57 17.66
CA CYS A 562 -10.27 35.69 18.31
C CYS A 562 -9.23 36.47 19.16
N PRO A 563 -9.68 37.24 20.18
CA PRO A 563 -8.80 38.14 20.92
C PRO A 563 -7.65 37.44 21.68
N ARG A 564 -7.85 36.21 22.17
CA ARG A 564 -6.75 35.44 22.80
C ARG A 564 -5.74 34.99 21.76
N PHE A 565 -6.21 34.55 20.60
CA PHE A 565 -5.33 34.22 19.48
C PHE A 565 -4.56 35.45 18.98
N ASP A 566 -5.21 36.60 18.84
CA ASP A 566 -4.56 37.85 18.42
C ASP A 566 -3.47 38.26 19.42
N SER A 567 -3.77 38.21 20.72
CA SER A 567 -2.80 38.50 21.79
C SER A 567 -1.63 37.52 21.79
N PHE A 568 -1.90 36.23 21.56
CA PHE A 568 -0.87 35.20 21.40
C PHE A 568 0.03 35.50 20.20
N LEU A 569 -0.57 35.82 19.04
CA LEU A 569 0.15 36.07 17.81
C LEU A 569 1.06 37.30 17.95
N GLU A 570 0.55 38.38 18.55
CA GLU A 570 1.33 39.59 18.86
C GLU A 570 2.54 39.24 19.74
N ARG A 571 2.33 38.45 20.80
CA ARG A 571 3.40 38.06 21.74
C ARG A 571 4.47 37.18 21.10
N VAL A 572 4.11 36.18 20.31
CA VAL A 572 5.07 35.22 19.71
C VAL A 572 5.81 35.78 18.49
N THR A 573 5.30 36.86 17.92
CA THR A 573 5.97 37.60 16.84
C THR A 573 6.66 38.86 17.33
N ASP A 574 6.58 39.19 18.63
CA ASP A 574 7.12 40.44 19.19
C ASP A 574 6.65 41.69 18.41
N GLY A 575 5.38 41.68 17.98
CA GLY A 575 4.79 42.72 17.12
C GLY A 575 5.31 42.78 15.68
N ASP A 576 6.12 41.81 15.23
CA ASP A 576 6.62 41.75 13.86
C ASP A 576 5.49 41.46 12.87
N ARG A 577 5.02 42.54 12.23
CA ARG A 577 3.92 42.47 11.28
C ARG A 577 4.22 41.61 10.06
N GLU A 578 5.46 41.57 9.56
CA GLU A 578 5.83 40.75 8.40
C GLU A 578 5.66 39.26 8.72
N ARG A 579 6.15 38.83 9.90
CA ARG A 579 5.97 37.44 10.36
C ARG A 579 4.50 37.10 10.58
N GLN A 580 3.70 38.01 11.15
CA GLN A 580 2.26 37.78 11.31
C GLN A 580 1.54 37.58 9.96
N LEU A 581 1.88 38.40 8.96
CA LEU A 581 1.30 38.29 7.61
C LEU A 581 1.63 36.93 6.99
N ILE A 582 2.87 36.45 7.11
CA ILE A 582 3.29 35.14 6.61
C ILE A 582 2.53 34.03 7.33
N LEU A 583 2.45 34.05 8.66
CA LEU A 583 1.72 33.04 9.44
C LEU A 583 0.23 32.99 9.05
N GLN A 584 -0.38 34.14 8.78
CA GLN A 584 -1.76 34.26 8.31
C GLN A 584 -1.96 33.67 6.92
N GLU A 585 -1.03 33.94 5.99
CA GLU A 585 -1.05 33.39 4.63
C GLU A 585 -0.83 31.88 4.64
N ILE A 586 0.08 31.38 5.48
CA ILE A 586 0.29 29.95 5.68
C ILE A 586 -1.01 29.31 6.17
N ALA A 587 -1.62 29.84 7.24
CA ALA A 587 -2.86 29.29 7.78
C ALA A 587 -3.97 29.21 6.72
N GLY A 588 -4.16 30.28 5.94
CA GLY A 588 -5.13 30.32 4.85
C GLY A 588 -4.83 29.32 3.73
N TYR A 589 -3.57 29.21 3.31
CA TYR A 589 -3.13 28.27 2.27
C TYR A 589 -3.26 26.80 2.69
N LEU A 590 -3.09 26.52 3.98
CA LEU A 590 -3.29 25.18 4.54
C LEU A 590 -4.77 24.74 4.56
N LEU A 591 -5.75 25.59 4.18
CA LEU A 591 -7.17 25.21 4.08
C LEU A 591 -7.56 24.61 2.71
N ARG A 592 -6.69 24.66 1.70
CA ARG A 592 -7.04 24.33 0.29
C ARG A 592 -6.06 23.41 -0.38
N PHE A 593 -6.52 22.52 -1.26
CA PHE A 593 -5.66 21.61 -2.03
C PHE A 593 -4.77 22.28 -3.09
N ASP A 594 -4.90 23.59 -3.30
CA ASP A 594 -4.10 24.34 -4.26
C ASP A 594 -2.62 24.35 -3.87
N THR A 595 -1.76 24.12 -4.85
CA THR A 595 -0.30 24.02 -4.71
C THR A 595 0.46 25.05 -5.53
N ARG A 596 -0.23 25.99 -6.19
CA ARG A 596 0.36 26.90 -7.19
C ARG A 596 1.58 27.69 -6.74
N PHE A 597 1.69 28.00 -5.45
CA PHE A 597 2.81 28.76 -4.91
C PHE A 597 4.07 27.91 -4.68
N GLN A 598 3.95 26.59 -4.74
CA GLN A 598 5.05 25.63 -4.62
C GLN A 598 5.96 25.90 -3.42
N GLN A 599 5.36 26.18 -2.25
CA GLN A 599 6.08 26.39 -1.00
C GLN A 599 5.86 25.25 0.00
N PHE A 600 6.90 24.95 0.77
CA PHE A 600 6.81 24.27 2.06
C PHE A 600 7.30 25.18 3.17
N PHE A 601 6.70 25.01 4.35
CA PHE A 601 6.87 25.92 5.47
C PHE A 601 7.67 25.27 6.56
N VAL A 602 8.64 25.99 7.13
CA VAL A 602 9.43 25.54 8.25
C VAL A 602 9.36 26.56 9.37
N LEU A 603 8.79 26.16 10.50
CA LEU A 603 8.77 26.93 11.73
C LEU A 603 9.98 26.50 12.56
N THR A 604 10.85 27.45 12.91
CA THR A 604 12.07 27.18 13.69
C THR A 604 12.14 28.04 14.95
N GLY A 605 12.91 27.60 15.93
CA GLY A 605 13.18 28.37 17.16
C GLY A 605 13.51 27.45 18.34
N GLU A 606 14.37 27.93 19.22
CA GLU A 606 14.77 27.26 20.46
C GLU A 606 13.59 27.27 21.42
N GLY A 607 13.23 26.11 21.99
CA GLY A 607 11.93 25.85 22.63
C GLY A 607 11.44 26.92 23.64
N SER A 608 10.16 26.83 24.02
CA SER A 608 9.49 27.87 24.83
C SER A 608 9.24 29.19 24.08
N ASN A 609 8.88 29.11 22.79
CA ASN A 609 8.70 30.28 21.91
C ASN A 609 7.28 30.39 21.31
N GLY A 610 6.36 29.50 21.67
CA GLY A 610 4.98 29.49 21.16
C GLY A 610 4.75 28.71 19.85
N LYS A 611 5.78 28.12 19.23
CA LYS A 611 5.65 27.29 18.02
C LYS A 611 4.65 26.14 18.18
N SER A 612 4.77 25.35 19.26
CA SER A 612 3.84 24.25 19.55
C SER A 612 2.40 24.72 19.75
N THR A 613 2.22 25.91 20.33
CA THR A 613 0.90 26.54 20.49
C THR A 613 0.30 26.95 19.15
N PHE A 614 1.09 27.54 18.24
CA PHE A 614 0.61 27.89 16.90
C PHE A 614 0.21 26.65 16.10
N LEU A 615 1.00 25.56 16.19
CA LEU A 615 0.63 24.27 15.58
C LEU A 615 -0.65 23.68 16.18
N ALA A 616 -0.87 23.85 17.50
CA ALA A 616 -2.09 23.42 18.16
C ALA A 616 -3.32 24.18 17.64
N VAL A 617 -3.19 25.50 17.43
CA VAL A 617 -4.23 26.32 16.77
C VAL A 617 -4.54 25.80 15.38
N LEU A 618 -3.50 25.60 14.53
CA LEU A 618 -3.70 25.08 13.17
C LEU A 618 -4.35 23.69 13.19
N ARG A 619 -3.92 22.81 14.08
CA ARG A 619 -4.47 21.46 14.23
C ARG A 619 -5.93 21.48 14.68
N ALA A 620 -6.29 22.40 15.59
CA ALA A 620 -7.68 22.61 15.99
C ALA A 620 -8.55 23.20 14.86
N LEU A 621 -8.02 24.16 14.11
CA LEU A 621 -8.69 24.80 12.98
C LEU A 621 -8.93 23.81 11.83
N ILE A 622 -7.90 23.07 11.43
CA ILE A 622 -7.90 22.20 10.24
C ILE A 622 -8.47 20.82 10.58
N GLY A 623 -8.23 20.31 11.79
CA GLY A 623 -8.72 19.02 12.28
C GLY A 623 -7.84 17.82 11.89
N ASP A 624 -7.66 16.90 12.83
CA ASP A 624 -6.71 15.76 12.74
C ASP A 624 -6.87 14.88 11.49
N HIS A 625 -8.11 14.70 11.03
CA HIS A 625 -8.38 13.87 9.85
C HIS A 625 -7.81 14.47 8.55
N ASN A 626 -7.48 15.76 8.54
CA ASN A 626 -6.87 16.46 7.41
C ASN A 626 -5.33 16.48 7.49
N TYR A 627 -4.74 15.87 8.53
CA TYR A 627 -3.30 15.74 8.69
C TYR A 627 -2.76 14.37 8.26
N ALA A 628 -1.52 14.39 7.77
CA ALA A 628 -0.57 13.28 7.73
C ALA A 628 0.72 13.69 8.44
N SER A 629 1.57 12.71 8.73
CA SER A 629 2.88 12.92 9.36
C SER A 629 3.89 11.97 8.75
N VAL A 630 4.38 12.31 7.56
CA VAL A 630 5.47 11.61 6.87
C VAL A 630 6.73 12.48 6.98
N PRO A 631 7.77 12.02 7.72
CA PRO A 631 9.07 12.71 7.79
C PRO A 631 9.69 12.90 6.41
N LEU A 632 10.50 13.96 6.22
CA LEU A 632 11.04 14.26 4.89
C LEU A 632 12.02 13.20 4.40
N GLU A 633 12.81 12.62 5.30
CA GLU A 633 13.73 11.51 5.05
C GLU A 633 13.01 10.25 4.54
N GLU A 634 11.75 10.05 4.93
CA GLU A 634 10.93 8.91 4.47
C GLU A 634 10.28 9.14 3.11
N PHE A 635 10.44 10.32 2.48
CA PHE A 635 9.85 10.55 1.16
C PHE A 635 10.39 9.54 0.15
N GLY A 636 11.65 9.11 0.29
CA GLY A 636 12.29 8.06 -0.51
C GLY A 636 11.59 6.71 -0.43
N GLU A 637 10.94 6.40 0.69
CA GLU A 637 10.31 5.12 0.95
C GLU A 637 9.11 4.83 0.05
N ARG A 638 8.88 3.54 -0.23
CA ARG A 638 7.92 3.10 -1.24
C ARG A 638 6.49 3.55 -0.92
N PHE A 639 6.01 3.27 0.29
CA PHE A 639 4.59 3.45 0.66
C PHE A 639 4.32 4.69 1.50
N ALA A 640 5.35 5.45 1.88
CA ALA A 640 5.24 6.52 2.86
C ALA A 640 4.29 7.65 2.40
N LEU A 641 4.42 8.10 1.15
CA LEU A 641 3.61 9.20 0.63
C LEU A 641 2.12 8.84 0.44
N GLY A 642 1.75 7.57 0.41
CA GLY A 642 0.38 7.13 0.17
C GLY A 642 -0.63 7.68 1.19
N VAL A 643 -0.22 7.91 2.45
CA VAL A 643 -1.09 8.45 3.51
C VAL A 643 -1.34 9.96 3.39
N THR A 644 -0.58 10.66 2.54
CA THR A 644 -0.74 12.11 2.32
C THR A 644 -1.87 12.43 1.34
N LEU A 645 -2.36 11.44 0.60
CA LEU A 645 -3.43 11.60 -0.37
C LEU A 645 -4.75 11.99 0.31
N GLY A 646 -5.38 13.05 -0.21
CA GLY A 646 -6.63 13.60 0.34
C GLY A 646 -6.46 14.37 1.64
N LYS A 647 -5.22 14.59 2.10
CA LYS A 647 -4.91 15.40 3.28
C LYS A 647 -4.64 16.84 2.90
N LEU A 648 -4.91 17.76 3.81
CA LEU A 648 -4.58 19.17 3.65
C LEU A 648 -3.14 19.46 4.06
N VAL A 649 -2.67 18.83 5.14
CA VAL A 649 -1.35 19.15 5.72
C VAL A 649 -0.57 17.87 6.00
N ASN A 650 0.71 17.86 5.64
CA ASN A 650 1.68 16.90 6.17
C ASN A 650 2.55 17.64 7.17
N ALA A 651 2.29 17.43 8.47
CA ALA A 651 2.98 18.10 9.55
C ALA A 651 4.10 17.23 10.10
N VAL A 652 5.30 17.80 10.25
CA VAL A 652 6.51 17.06 10.64
C VAL A 652 7.22 17.82 11.76
N ALA A 653 7.52 17.15 12.88
CA ALA A 653 8.14 17.77 14.05
C ALA A 653 9.69 17.65 14.07
N GLU A 654 10.24 16.69 13.35
CA GLU A 654 11.69 16.46 13.29
C GLU A 654 12.09 16.09 11.88
N VAL A 655 13.28 16.48 11.47
CA VAL A 655 13.81 16.14 10.15
C VAL A 655 15.21 15.58 10.33
N GLY A 656 15.38 14.33 9.89
CA GLY A 656 16.68 13.69 9.77
C GLY A 656 17.47 14.17 8.54
N GLU A 657 18.52 13.44 8.21
CA GLU A 657 19.29 13.69 6.98
C GLU A 657 18.48 13.24 5.75
N LEU A 658 18.31 14.13 4.77
CA LEU A 658 17.66 13.79 3.51
C LEU A 658 18.67 13.17 2.55
N ASP A 659 18.35 11.98 2.03
CA ASP A 659 19.08 11.44 0.89
C ASP A 659 18.64 12.11 -0.43
N LYS A 660 19.35 11.80 -1.52
CA LYS A 660 19.08 12.37 -2.85
C LYS A 660 17.69 12.02 -3.38
N VAL A 661 17.14 10.86 -3.03
CA VAL A 661 15.83 10.39 -3.50
C VAL A 661 14.73 11.14 -2.76
N ALA A 662 14.85 11.26 -1.44
CA ALA A 662 13.96 12.03 -0.59
C ALA A 662 13.92 13.50 -1.02
N GLU A 663 15.08 14.13 -1.28
CA GLU A 663 15.16 15.52 -1.74
C GLU A 663 14.58 15.72 -3.15
N ALA A 664 14.77 14.76 -4.06
CA ALA A 664 14.14 14.78 -5.39
C ALA A 664 12.61 14.68 -5.29
N LYS A 665 12.11 13.73 -4.48
CA LYS A 665 10.68 13.57 -4.23
C LYS A 665 10.08 14.76 -3.50
N LEU A 666 10.79 15.40 -2.57
CA LEU A 666 10.37 16.65 -1.93
C LEU A 666 10.12 17.75 -2.97
N LYS A 667 11.05 17.93 -3.92
CA LYS A 667 10.89 18.91 -5.01
C LYS A 667 9.67 18.62 -5.88
N SER A 668 9.45 17.36 -6.24
CA SER A 668 8.26 16.96 -7.02
C SER A 668 6.97 17.08 -6.21
N PHE A 669 7.01 16.76 -4.92
CA PHE A 669 5.86 16.86 -4.02
C PHE A 669 5.40 18.31 -3.86
N VAL A 670 6.34 19.22 -3.56
CA VAL A 670 6.04 20.65 -3.42
C VAL A 670 5.77 21.30 -4.77
N GLY A 671 6.39 20.82 -5.86
CA GLY A 671 6.11 21.25 -7.23
C GLY A 671 4.73 20.80 -7.75
N ALA A 672 4.03 19.94 -7.01
CA ALA A 672 2.78 19.31 -7.38
C ALA A 672 2.83 18.54 -8.70
N ASP A 673 3.96 17.89 -8.96
CA ASP A 673 4.15 17.02 -10.11
C ASP A 673 3.19 15.83 -10.05
N LEU A 674 2.90 15.21 -11.20
CA LEU A 674 2.21 13.94 -11.22
C LEU A 674 3.14 12.86 -10.66
N MET A 675 2.77 12.25 -9.53
CA MET A 675 3.59 11.27 -8.83
C MET A 675 2.84 9.94 -8.68
N SER A 676 3.58 8.84 -8.65
CA SER A 676 3.02 7.54 -8.28
C SER A 676 2.97 7.41 -6.76
N PHE A 677 1.79 7.15 -6.23
CA PHE A 677 1.56 6.85 -4.83
C PHE A 677 1.29 5.36 -4.68
N ASP A 678 2.31 4.61 -4.24
CA ASP A 678 2.15 3.21 -3.89
C ASP A 678 1.32 3.10 -2.61
N ARG A 679 0.27 2.27 -2.67
CA ARG A 679 -0.66 2.04 -1.56
C ARG A 679 -0.56 0.58 -1.12
N LYS A 680 -0.39 0.34 0.17
CA LYS A 680 -0.21 -1.01 0.70
C LYS A 680 -1.46 -1.87 0.40
N ASN A 681 -1.24 -3.02 -0.23
CA ASN A 681 -2.30 -3.96 -0.67
C ASN A 681 -3.33 -3.37 -1.65
N LYS A 682 -3.04 -2.24 -2.30
CA LYS A 682 -3.90 -1.62 -3.31
C LYS A 682 -3.07 -1.29 -4.54
N ALA A 683 -3.73 -1.11 -5.68
CA ALA A 683 -3.05 -0.63 -6.88
C ALA A 683 -2.45 0.77 -6.60
N PRO A 684 -1.24 1.05 -7.10
CA PRO A 684 -0.70 2.40 -7.08
C PRO A 684 -1.61 3.35 -7.84
N ILE A 685 -1.62 4.61 -7.43
CA ILE A 685 -2.34 5.66 -8.16
C ILE A 685 -1.38 6.75 -8.61
N SER A 686 -1.59 7.25 -9.81
CA SER A 686 -0.93 8.46 -10.29
C SER A 686 -1.80 9.65 -9.92
N ALA A 687 -1.31 10.54 -9.07
CA ALA A 687 -2.04 11.72 -8.62
C ALA A 687 -1.07 12.88 -8.41
N ARG A 688 -1.62 14.09 -8.27
CA ARG A 688 -0.85 15.22 -7.74
C ARG A 688 -0.90 15.20 -6.21
N PRO A 689 0.18 15.60 -5.53
CA PRO A 689 0.19 15.87 -4.10
C PRO A 689 -0.97 16.75 -3.68
N THR A 690 -1.63 16.39 -2.59
CA THR A 690 -2.77 17.14 -2.03
C THR A 690 -2.36 17.89 -0.77
N ALA A 691 -1.50 17.30 0.06
CA ALA A 691 -1.05 17.93 1.30
C ALA A 691 0.03 19.00 1.07
N ARG A 692 -0.02 20.09 1.84
CA ARG A 692 1.07 21.06 1.97
C ARG A 692 1.98 20.66 3.14
N LEU A 693 3.27 20.93 3.00
CA LEU A 693 4.26 20.52 3.99
C LEU A 693 4.45 21.63 5.04
N LEU A 694 4.28 21.27 6.31
CA LEU A 694 4.50 22.14 7.46
C LEU A 694 5.46 21.47 8.44
N LEU A 695 6.68 21.98 8.54
CA LEU A 695 7.68 21.47 9.45
C LEU A 695 7.75 22.38 10.67
N SER A 696 7.94 21.77 11.83
CA SER A 696 8.24 22.47 13.07
C SER A 696 9.43 21.80 13.72
N THR A 697 10.63 22.32 13.50
CA THR A 697 11.87 21.71 13.97
C THR A 697 12.70 22.71 14.76
N ASN A 698 13.61 22.21 15.60
CA ASN A 698 14.68 23.02 16.20
C ASN A 698 15.97 22.94 15.36
N THR A 699 16.16 21.81 14.68
CA THR A 699 17.31 21.58 13.79
C THR A 699 16.84 21.66 12.35
N LEU A 700 17.39 22.59 11.58
CA LEU A 700 16.98 22.80 10.19
C LEU A 700 17.44 21.63 9.29
N PRO A 701 16.63 21.26 8.27
CA PRO A 701 16.96 20.15 7.37
C PRO A 701 18.14 20.49 6.47
N ARG A 702 19.12 19.58 6.36
CA ARG A 702 20.23 19.76 5.42
C ARG A 702 19.80 19.43 4.00
N PHE A 703 20.09 20.33 3.06
CA PHE A 703 19.84 20.14 1.62
C PHE A 703 21.15 19.99 0.84
N ALA A 704 21.20 19.01 -0.06
CA ALA A 704 22.33 18.85 -0.96
C ALA A 704 22.22 19.78 -2.20
N ASP A 705 21.00 20.19 -2.58
CA ASP A 705 20.76 21.07 -3.74
C ASP A 705 21.30 22.50 -3.51
N ARG A 706 22.10 22.94 -4.47
CA ARG A 706 22.73 24.27 -4.52
C ARG A 706 21.94 25.29 -5.33
N SER A 707 21.10 24.80 -6.25
CA SER A 707 20.30 25.63 -7.13
C SER A 707 19.11 26.21 -6.38
N GLU A 708 18.39 27.14 -7.01
CA GLU A 708 17.11 27.62 -6.47
C GLU A 708 16.02 26.52 -6.37
N GLY A 709 16.29 25.29 -6.80
CA GLY A 709 15.36 24.16 -6.77
C GLY A 709 14.64 24.01 -5.42
N VAL A 710 15.36 23.73 -4.34
CA VAL A 710 14.74 23.64 -3.00
C VAL A 710 14.51 25.02 -2.40
N TRP A 711 15.49 25.92 -2.52
CA TRP A 711 15.50 27.20 -1.81
C TRP A 711 14.36 28.14 -2.21
N ARG A 712 13.93 28.18 -3.47
CA ARG A 712 12.76 28.99 -3.87
C ARG A 712 11.43 28.47 -3.32
N ARG A 713 11.40 27.22 -2.85
CA ARG A 713 10.22 26.52 -2.30
C ARG A 713 10.22 26.52 -0.77
N TYR A 714 11.28 27.02 -0.14
CA TYR A 714 11.54 26.93 1.28
C TYR A 714 11.17 28.25 1.97
N GLN A 715 10.06 28.25 2.70
CA GLN A 715 9.61 29.38 3.51
C GLN A 715 9.96 29.14 4.97
N LEU A 716 10.96 29.86 5.49
CA LEU A 716 11.42 29.75 6.86
C LEU A 716 10.80 30.85 7.73
N VAL A 717 10.19 30.47 8.85
CA VAL A 717 9.57 31.40 9.81
C VAL A 717 10.18 31.19 11.21
N PRO A 718 11.12 32.05 11.62
CA PRO A 718 11.75 31.98 12.94
C PRO A 718 10.85 32.53 14.06
N PHE A 719 10.63 31.71 15.08
CA PHE A 719 10.07 32.08 16.39
C PHE A 719 11.25 32.41 17.31
N THR A 720 11.61 33.70 17.36
CA THR A 720 12.82 34.20 18.05
C THR A 720 12.57 34.61 19.50
N THR A 721 11.32 34.52 19.94
CA THR A 721 10.88 35.06 21.22
C THR A 721 10.94 33.99 22.31
N VAL A 722 11.33 34.37 23.53
CA VAL A 722 11.33 33.48 24.70
C VAL A 722 10.10 33.79 25.55
N ILE A 723 9.28 32.77 25.82
CA ILE A 723 8.15 32.80 26.74
C ILE A 723 8.63 32.23 28.07
N THR A 724 8.65 33.07 29.10
CA THR A 724 9.07 32.68 30.45
C THR A 724 8.01 31.80 31.12
N ASP A 725 8.40 31.03 32.15
CA ASP A 725 7.46 30.14 32.84
C ASP A 725 6.27 30.88 33.46
N GLY A 726 6.46 32.12 33.92
CA GLY A 726 5.38 32.95 34.46
C GLY A 726 4.38 33.47 33.42
N GLU A 727 4.77 33.49 32.14
CA GLU A 727 3.91 33.89 31.02
C GLU A 727 3.17 32.68 30.39
N LYS A 728 3.57 31.44 30.72
CA LYS A 728 3.00 30.24 30.11
C LYS A 728 1.56 30.02 30.57
N VAL A 729 0.66 30.01 29.60
CA VAL A 729 -0.71 29.52 29.80
C VAL A 729 -0.73 28.00 29.63
N HIS A 730 -0.97 27.27 30.72
CA HIS A 730 -1.04 25.81 30.70
C HIS A 730 -2.15 25.30 29.77
N GLY A 731 -1.84 24.28 28.97
CA GLY A 731 -2.78 23.65 28.04
C GLY A 731 -2.91 24.33 26.67
N MET A 732 -2.36 25.53 26.47
CA MET A 732 -2.50 26.26 25.20
C MET A 732 -1.82 25.55 24.00
N SER A 733 -0.89 24.64 24.26
CA SER A 733 -0.27 23.76 23.25
C SER A 733 -1.10 22.52 22.90
N ASP A 734 -2.28 22.35 23.49
CA ASP A 734 -3.25 21.31 23.17
C ASP A 734 -4.34 21.88 22.23
N PRO A 735 -4.61 21.25 21.07
CA PRO A 735 -5.73 21.63 20.22
C PRO A 735 -7.07 21.72 20.95
N GLY A 736 -7.32 20.85 21.95
CA GLY A 736 -8.53 20.84 22.76
C GLY A 736 -8.77 22.14 23.52
N TRP A 737 -7.72 22.83 23.93
CA TRP A 737 -7.82 24.13 24.61
C TRP A 737 -8.41 25.20 23.70
N TRP A 738 -8.00 25.22 22.43
CA TRP A 738 -8.50 26.16 21.42
C TRP A 738 -9.92 25.84 20.97
N ILE A 739 -10.28 24.55 20.93
CA ILE A 739 -11.67 24.15 20.72
C ILE A 739 -12.54 24.66 21.87
N ALA A 740 -12.09 24.47 23.12
CA ALA A 740 -12.81 24.91 24.31
C ALA A 740 -12.86 26.45 24.46
N SER A 741 -11.93 27.18 23.85
CA SER A 741 -11.93 28.65 23.90
C SER A 741 -13.05 29.29 23.09
N GLY A 742 -13.58 28.58 22.09
CA GLY A 742 -14.62 29.08 21.18
C GLY A 742 -14.11 30.10 20.13
N GLU A 743 -12.81 30.38 20.07
CA GLU A 743 -12.26 31.41 19.15
C GLU A 743 -11.97 30.89 17.74
N LEU A 744 -12.08 29.58 17.48
CA LEU A 744 -11.74 28.99 16.18
C LEU A 744 -12.49 29.60 14.98
N PRO A 745 -13.79 29.97 15.05
CA PRO A 745 -14.45 30.70 13.97
C PRO A 745 -13.79 32.05 13.66
N GLY A 746 -13.28 32.76 14.68
CA GLY A 746 -12.49 33.98 14.50
C GLY A 746 -11.12 33.71 13.88
N VAL A 747 -10.44 32.63 14.30
CA VAL A 747 -9.18 32.19 13.69
C VAL A 747 -9.37 31.79 12.23
N LEU A 748 -10.52 31.18 11.88
CA LEU A 748 -10.89 30.89 10.50
C LEU A 748 -11.01 32.19 9.69
N ASN A 749 -11.73 33.21 10.19
CA ASN A 749 -11.81 34.51 9.53
C ASN A 749 -10.42 35.13 9.31
N TRP A 750 -9.55 35.05 10.32
CA TRP A 750 -8.17 35.49 10.23
C TRP A 750 -7.40 34.74 9.12
N ALA A 751 -7.53 33.42 9.02
CA ALA A 751 -6.88 32.62 7.99
C ALA A 751 -7.42 32.93 6.57
N LEU A 752 -8.74 33.11 6.42
CA LEU A 752 -9.38 33.45 5.14
C LEU A 752 -8.93 34.82 4.62
N ALA A 753 -8.74 35.80 5.52
CA ALA A 753 -8.17 37.10 5.16
C ALA A 753 -6.71 36.99 4.66
N GLY A 754 -5.91 36.08 5.25
CA GLY A 754 -4.58 35.75 4.76
C GLY A 754 -4.61 35.09 3.38
N LEU A 755 -5.53 34.14 3.19
CA LEU A 755 -5.72 33.47 1.91
C LEU A 755 -6.08 34.47 0.80
N HIS A 756 -7.03 35.37 1.05
CA HIS A 756 -7.39 36.42 0.10
C HIS A 756 -6.19 37.28 -0.28
N ARG A 757 -5.43 37.78 0.71
CA ARG A 757 -4.21 38.58 0.46
C ARG A 757 -3.16 37.83 -0.36
N LEU A 758 -2.88 36.58 0.00
CA LEU A 758 -1.92 35.72 -0.71
C LEU A 758 -2.23 35.63 -2.21
N TYR A 759 -3.51 35.45 -2.57
CA TYR A 759 -3.92 35.35 -3.97
C TYR A 759 -3.94 36.69 -4.69
N GLN A 760 -4.34 37.77 -4.00
CA GLN A 760 -4.30 39.12 -4.56
C GLN A 760 -2.88 39.55 -4.92
N GLN A 761 -1.88 39.21 -4.08
CA GLN A 761 -0.47 39.59 -4.31
C GLN A 761 0.32 38.58 -5.17
N GLY A 762 -0.19 37.37 -5.38
CA GLY A 762 0.41 36.36 -6.24
C GLY A 762 1.62 35.62 -5.67
N GLY A 763 1.90 35.73 -4.37
CA GLY A 763 3.00 35.04 -3.69
C GLY A 763 2.97 35.25 -2.17
N PHE A 764 3.79 34.52 -1.42
CA PHE A 764 3.91 34.75 0.03
C PHE A 764 4.61 36.08 0.31
N SER A 765 4.19 36.74 1.39
CA SER A 765 4.91 37.87 1.96
C SER A 765 6.34 37.45 2.35
N SER A 766 7.28 38.38 2.29
CA SER A 766 8.62 38.18 2.79
C SER A 766 8.77 38.82 4.18
N SER A 767 9.65 38.26 4.99
CA SER A 767 10.06 38.83 6.28
C SER A 767 11.57 38.93 6.30
N LYS A 768 12.10 40.08 6.72
CA LYS A 768 13.55 40.26 6.83
C LYS A 768 14.19 39.18 7.72
N VAL A 769 13.56 38.87 8.84
CA VAL A 769 14.03 37.84 9.80
C VAL A 769 14.04 36.45 9.13
N GLY A 770 12.98 36.12 8.38
CA GLY A 770 12.89 34.85 7.65
C GLY A 770 13.92 34.72 6.53
N GLU A 771 14.10 35.76 5.72
CA GLU A 771 15.05 35.75 4.60
C GLU A 771 16.50 35.71 5.08
N THR A 772 16.84 36.43 6.16
CA THR A 772 18.18 36.34 6.78
C THR A 772 18.43 34.92 7.30
N ALA A 773 17.51 34.34 8.07
CA ALA A 773 17.67 32.97 8.58
C ALA A 773 17.77 31.93 7.45
N LYS A 774 17.04 32.14 6.34
CA LYS A 774 17.09 31.28 5.16
C LYS A 774 18.44 31.37 4.45
N ALA A 775 18.98 32.58 4.30
CA ALA A 775 20.31 32.80 3.72
C ALA A 775 21.41 32.15 4.58
N GLU A 776 21.36 32.34 5.90
CA GLU A 776 22.29 31.69 6.84
C GLU A 776 22.19 30.17 6.77
N HIS A 777 20.97 29.61 6.73
CA HIS A 777 20.77 28.18 6.61
C HIS A 777 21.36 27.61 5.31
N ARG A 778 21.24 28.35 4.20
CA ARG A 778 21.84 27.97 2.92
C ARG A 778 23.37 27.91 3.00
N GLU A 779 23.98 28.85 3.71
CA GLU A 779 25.42 28.86 3.96
C GLU A 779 25.85 27.68 4.86
N ILE A 780 25.10 27.36 5.92
CA ILE A 780 25.37 26.19 6.79
C ILE A 780 25.27 24.86 6.03
N CYS A 781 24.38 24.81 5.04
CA CYS A 781 24.24 23.66 4.16
C CYS A 781 25.39 23.49 3.17
N ASN A 782 26.47 24.30 3.22
CA ASN A 782 27.63 24.26 2.31
C ASN A 782 28.82 23.44 2.87
N PRO A 783 28.88 22.10 2.68
CA PRO A 783 30.02 21.25 3.03
C PRO A 783 31.35 21.67 2.41
N HIS A 784 31.36 22.50 1.36
CA HIS A 784 32.62 22.95 0.75
C HIS A 784 33.29 24.00 1.62
N ARG A 785 32.50 24.92 2.17
CA ARG A 785 32.96 25.88 3.16
C ARG A 785 33.50 25.16 4.40
N GLN A 786 32.79 24.13 4.86
CA GLN A 786 33.26 23.31 5.98
C GLN A 786 34.64 22.68 5.69
N PHE A 787 34.83 22.02 4.55
CA PHE A 787 36.15 21.49 4.20
C PHE A 787 37.24 22.58 4.18
N LEU A 788 36.93 23.73 3.61
CA LEU A 788 37.86 24.85 3.50
C LEU A 788 38.26 25.37 4.89
N GLU A 789 37.30 25.59 5.78
CA GLU A 789 37.54 26.08 7.15
C GLU A 789 38.23 25.01 8.03
N ASP A 790 37.90 23.72 7.85
CA ASP A 790 38.48 22.63 8.64
C ASP A 790 39.94 22.31 8.25
N HIS A 791 40.31 22.52 6.98
CA HIS A 791 41.59 22.05 6.44
C HIS A 791 42.53 23.14 5.95
N LEU A 792 42.05 24.37 5.72
CA LEU A 792 42.88 25.47 5.21
C LEU A 792 42.79 26.70 6.12
N GLN A 793 43.80 27.55 6.05
CA GLN A 793 43.84 28.82 6.75
C GLN A 793 44.52 29.90 5.89
N LEU A 794 44.18 31.17 6.13
CA LEU A 794 44.90 32.30 5.53
C LEU A 794 46.37 32.26 5.94
N ALA A 795 47.24 32.58 4.99
CA ALA A 795 48.67 32.63 5.19
C ALA A 795 49.28 33.81 4.43
N ASP A 796 50.56 34.09 4.69
CA ASP A 796 51.32 35.09 3.95
C ASP A 796 51.35 34.78 2.45
N ALA A 797 51.48 35.81 1.62
CA ALA A 797 51.38 35.70 0.16
C ALA A 797 52.44 34.77 -0.49
N ASP A 798 53.55 34.52 0.21
CA ASP A 798 54.62 33.62 -0.23
C ASP A 798 54.32 32.13 0.05
N LYS A 799 53.42 31.85 1.00
CA LYS A 799 52.91 30.51 1.32
C LYS A 799 51.93 30.05 0.24
N THR A 800 52.15 28.83 -0.23
CA THR A 800 51.41 28.28 -1.37
C THR A 800 51.07 26.81 -1.17
N VAL A 801 49.87 26.41 -1.60
CA VAL A 801 49.42 25.00 -1.68
C VAL A 801 49.03 24.65 -3.11
N ARG A 802 49.25 23.40 -3.53
CA ARG A 802 48.98 22.97 -4.90
C ARG A 802 47.48 22.87 -5.13
N THR A 803 47.01 23.45 -6.23
CA THR A 803 45.57 23.44 -6.55
C THR A 803 45.02 22.03 -6.72
N THR A 804 45.78 21.14 -7.37
CA THR A 804 45.41 19.73 -7.60
C THR A 804 45.38 18.92 -6.32
N GLU A 805 46.26 19.24 -5.37
CA GLU A 805 46.35 18.57 -4.07
C GLU A 805 45.17 18.96 -3.17
N VAL A 806 44.90 20.26 -3.04
CA VAL A 806 43.74 20.74 -2.26
C VAL A 806 42.44 20.19 -2.83
N TYR A 807 42.29 20.19 -4.16
CA TYR A 807 41.11 19.63 -4.79
C TYR A 807 41.00 18.10 -4.60
N ALA A 808 42.11 17.36 -4.66
CA ALA A 808 42.10 15.92 -4.41
C ALA A 808 41.68 15.59 -2.97
N ALA A 809 42.26 16.28 -1.97
CA ALA A 809 41.86 16.13 -0.57
C ALA A 809 40.37 16.44 -0.38
N TYR A 810 39.88 17.50 -1.02
CA TYR A 810 38.46 17.89 -1.00
C TYR A 810 37.54 16.81 -1.60
N VAL A 811 37.89 16.25 -2.76
CA VAL A 811 37.09 15.20 -3.42
C VAL A 811 37.02 13.96 -2.54
N GLU A 812 38.14 13.52 -1.98
CA GLU A 812 38.16 12.36 -1.09
C GLU A 812 37.46 12.63 0.24
N TRP A 813 37.55 13.85 0.79
CA TRP A 813 36.78 14.26 1.96
C TRP A 813 35.27 14.22 1.70
N CYS A 814 34.84 14.74 0.54
CA CYS A 814 33.43 14.68 0.12
C CYS A 814 32.99 13.23 -0.05
N ARG A 815 33.80 12.38 -0.70
CA ARG A 815 33.52 10.96 -0.91
C ARG A 815 33.36 10.22 0.41
N ALA A 816 34.28 10.42 1.36
CA ALA A 816 34.25 9.79 2.67
C ALA A 816 32.98 10.15 3.46
N ARG A 817 32.47 11.38 3.29
CA ARG A 817 31.25 11.90 3.94
C ARG A 817 29.98 11.79 3.08
N LYS A 818 30.07 11.16 1.90
CA LYS A 818 28.98 11.04 0.92
C LYS A 818 28.43 12.38 0.41
N PHE A 819 29.20 13.45 0.51
CA PHE A 819 28.87 14.74 -0.10
C PHE A 819 29.17 14.73 -1.60
N LEU A 820 28.42 15.54 -2.35
CA LEU A 820 28.73 15.84 -3.74
C LEU A 820 29.85 16.86 -3.80
N SER A 821 30.92 16.58 -4.54
CA SER A 821 31.99 17.56 -4.79
C SER A 821 31.59 18.53 -5.91
N LEU A 822 32.02 19.78 -5.77
CA LEU A 822 32.11 20.73 -6.89
C LEU A 822 33.18 20.25 -7.87
N ASN A 823 33.08 20.69 -9.12
CA ASN A 823 34.21 20.61 -10.03
C ASN A 823 35.35 21.56 -9.59
N ASP A 824 36.58 21.32 -10.07
CA ASP A 824 37.77 22.09 -9.67
C ASP A 824 37.62 23.60 -9.87
N ALA A 825 36.98 24.03 -10.97
CA ALA A 825 36.76 25.45 -11.25
C ALA A 825 35.86 26.12 -10.19
N ASN A 826 34.71 25.50 -9.89
CA ASN A 826 33.75 25.99 -8.90
C ASN A 826 34.29 25.89 -7.48
N PHE A 827 35.03 24.81 -7.15
CA PHE A 827 35.74 24.69 -5.88
C PHE A 827 36.74 25.83 -5.68
N GLY A 828 37.52 26.15 -6.72
CA GLY A 828 38.46 27.27 -6.66
C GLY A 828 37.78 28.63 -6.49
N VAL A 829 36.60 28.85 -7.07
CA VAL A 829 35.80 30.06 -6.83
C VAL A 829 35.37 30.12 -5.37
N GLU A 830 34.89 29.01 -4.82
CA GLU A 830 34.44 28.93 -3.43
C GLU A 830 35.57 29.17 -2.44
N LEU A 831 36.75 28.58 -2.68
CA LEU A 831 37.95 28.82 -1.88
C LEU A 831 38.29 30.31 -1.78
N ARG A 832 38.23 31.04 -2.89
CA ARG A 832 38.54 32.49 -2.91
C ARG A 832 37.45 33.35 -2.30
N LYS A 833 36.21 32.86 -2.19
CA LYS A 833 35.14 33.55 -1.43
C LYS A 833 35.37 33.44 0.07
N VAL A 834 35.72 32.24 0.55
CA VAL A 834 36.02 31.96 1.96
C VAL A 834 37.30 32.69 2.38
N PHE A 835 38.38 32.52 1.60
CA PHE A 835 39.67 33.13 1.84
C PHE A 835 39.91 34.32 0.91
N LYS A 836 39.40 35.48 1.30
CA LYS A 836 39.60 36.73 0.54
C LYS A 836 41.08 37.06 0.44
N GLY A 837 41.54 37.43 -0.77
CA GLY A 837 42.95 37.75 -1.04
C GLY A 837 43.77 36.59 -1.61
N VAL A 838 43.25 35.35 -1.57
CA VAL A 838 43.92 34.21 -2.21
C VAL A 838 43.90 34.33 -3.73
N THR A 839 45.05 34.11 -4.37
CA THR A 839 45.19 34.13 -5.83
C THR A 839 45.63 32.78 -6.37
N LYS A 840 45.16 32.43 -7.58
CA LYS A 840 45.63 31.24 -8.30
C LYS A 840 46.75 31.66 -9.23
N VAL A 841 47.96 31.18 -8.99
CA VAL A 841 49.18 31.56 -9.73
C VAL A 841 49.95 30.33 -10.17
N ARG A 842 50.78 30.49 -11.21
CA ARG A 842 51.65 29.43 -11.71
C ARG A 842 53.06 29.62 -11.17
N LYS A 843 53.49 28.77 -10.24
CA LYS A 843 54.81 28.85 -9.60
C LYS A 843 55.75 27.78 -10.17
N ARG A 844 57.02 28.12 -10.31
CA ARG A 844 58.06 27.17 -10.74
C ARG A 844 58.51 26.36 -9.53
N VAL A 845 58.37 25.03 -9.58
CA VAL A 845 58.79 24.10 -8.54
C VAL A 845 59.74 23.10 -9.19
N GLY A 846 61.03 23.24 -8.95
CA GLY A 846 62.06 22.48 -9.66
C GLY A 846 62.08 22.75 -11.18
N ARG A 847 61.96 21.68 -11.99
CA ARG A 847 61.92 21.78 -13.47
C ARG A 847 60.51 22.05 -14.02
N ASP A 848 59.47 21.91 -13.20
CA ASP A 848 58.07 22.01 -13.63
C ASP A 848 57.40 23.33 -13.21
N ARG A 849 56.26 23.61 -13.85
CA ARG A 849 55.41 24.77 -13.57
C ARG A 849 54.03 24.31 -13.11
N GLU A 850 53.75 24.48 -11.83
CA GLU A 850 52.54 24.00 -11.20
C GLU A 850 51.58 25.14 -10.85
N GLN A 851 50.29 24.82 -10.81
CA GLN A 851 49.24 25.75 -10.40
C GLN A 851 49.04 25.66 -8.88
N VAL A 852 49.22 26.78 -8.19
CA VAL A 852 49.11 26.89 -6.73
C VAL A 852 48.12 27.97 -6.33
N TYR A 853 47.54 27.83 -5.14
CA TYR A 853 46.87 28.91 -4.43
C TYR A 853 47.90 29.61 -3.54
N ALA A 854 48.05 30.93 -3.67
CA ALA A 854 48.95 31.76 -2.87
C ALA A 854 48.17 32.58 -1.84
N GLY A 855 48.72 32.71 -0.63
CA GLY A 855 48.06 33.36 0.52
C GLY A 855 47.20 32.41 1.36
N VAL A 856 47.40 31.09 1.22
CA VAL A 856 46.69 30.06 1.97
C VAL A 856 47.62 28.88 2.25
N SER A 857 47.48 28.27 3.42
CA SER A 857 48.18 27.04 3.83
C SER A 857 47.18 26.00 4.32
N TRP A 858 47.67 24.76 4.51
CA TRP A 858 46.96 23.80 5.36
C TRP A 858 46.82 24.35 6.78
N GLY A 859 45.72 23.99 7.46
CA GLY A 859 45.42 24.42 8.83
C GLY A 859 46.36 23.82 9.88
N GLU A 860 46.09 24.05 11.16
CA GLU A 860 46.95 23.60 12.29
C GLU A 860 47.22 22.09 12.30
N GLY A 861 46.29 21.27 11.80
CA GLY A 861 46.48 19.82 11.64
C GLY A 861 47.45 19.41 10.53
N GLY A 862 48.00 20.36 9.78
CA GLY A 862 48.89 20.12 8.66
C GLY A 862 48.19 19.53 7.43
N ARG A 863 49.02 19.03 6.51
CA ARG A 863 48.55 18.39 5.26
C ARG A 863 47.74 17.12 5.59
N PRO A 864 46.51 16.95 5.06
CA PRO A 864 45.66 15.82 5.41
C PRO A 864 46.05 14.56 4.62
N ASP A 865 47.18 13.95 4.97
CA ASP A 865 47.77 12.82 4.22
C ASP A 865 46.83 11.62 4.06
N ILE A 866 45.93 11.38 5.04
CA ILE A 866 44.92 10.32 4.98
C ILE A 866 44.00 10.47 3.75
N LEU A 867 43.66 11.71 3.38
CA LEU A 867 42.81 12.00 2.22
C LEU A 867 43.58 11.98 0.90
N LEU A 868 44.91 12.07 0.95
CA LEU A 868 45.77 12.25 -0.22
C LEU A 868 46.46 10.95 -0.67
N GLY A 869 46.21 9.81 -0.02
CA GLY A 869 46.91 8.56 -0.29
C GLY A 869 46.87 8.09 -1.76
N GLU A 870 45.74 8.25 -2.47
CA GLU A 870 45.65 7.91 -3.90
C GLU A 870 46.32 8.97 -4.80
N TYR A 871 46.20 10.24 -4.44
CA TYR A 871 46.86 11.36 -5.13
C TYR A 871 48.38 11.21 -5.08
N ASP A 872 48.93 10.94 -3.89
CA ASP A 872 50.36 10.76 -3.67
C ASP A 872 50.90 9.53 -4.41
N ARG A 873 50.14 8.43 -4.41
CA ARG A 873 50.51 7.23 -5.18
C ARG A 873 50.61 7.54 -6.67
N LYS A 874 49.57 8.13 -7.27
CA LYS A 874 49.56 8.49 -8.70
C LYS A 874 50.69 9.45 -9.06
N ARG A 875 51.03 10.36 -8.15
CA ARG A 875 52.13 11.31 -8.35
C ARG A 875 53.49 10.62 -8.29
N ARG A 876 53.70 9.68 -7.35
CA ARG A 876 54.91 8.84 -7.29
C ARG A 876 55.10 7.98 -8.54
N ASP A 877 54.00 7.49 -9.10
CA ASP A 877 54.00 6.65 -10.29
C ASP A 877 54.11 7.45 -11.60
N SER A 878 54.13 8.79 -11.54
CA SER A 878 54.22 9.65 -12.72
C SER A 878 55.66 9.82 -13.21
N SER A 879 55.84 9.84 -14.54
CA SER A 879 57.14 10.04 -15.18
C SER A 879 57.68 11.44 -14.85
N GLY A 880 58.65 11.53 -13.93
CA GLY A 880 59.23 12.81 -13.51
C GLY A 880 59.29 13.03 -12.00
N TRP A 881 58.71 12.13 -11.20
CA TRP A 881 58.75 12.21 -9.74
C TRP A 881 60.18 12.02 -9.19
N SER A 882 60.57 12.86 -8.22
CA SER A 882 61.82 12.77 -7.45
C SER A 882 61.53 12.90 -5.96
N PRO A 883 62.16 12.09 -5.07
CA PRO A 883 62.00 12.19 -3.62
C PRO A 883 62.25 13.59 -3.04
N ASP A 884 63.14 14.36 -3.66
CA ASP A 884 63.52 15.71 -3.21
C ASP A 884 62.40 16.77 -3.39
N GLN A 885 61.33 16.46 -4.12
CA GLN A 885 60.22 17.39 -4.40
C GLN A 885 59.06 17.32 -3.40
N ASP A 886 59.02 16.30 -2.53
CA ASP A 886 57.95 16.07 -1.55
C ASP A 886 58.42 16.28 -0.09
N VAL A 887 59.64 16.76 0.12
CA VAL A 887 60.09 17.20 1.45
C VAL A 887 59.54 18.60 1.70
N PRO A 888 58.65 18.82 2.68
CA PRO A 888 58.22 20.17 3.01
C PRO A 888 59.43 20.97 3.53
N PRO A 889 59.59 22.25 3.15
CA PRO A 889 60.62 23.11 3.73
C PRO A 889 60.43 23.32 5.23
#